data_AF-W6JVF3-F1
#
_entry.id   AF-W6JVF3-F1
#
_cell.length_a   1.000
_cell.length_b   1.000
_cell.length_c   1.000
_cell.angle_alpha   90.00
_cell.angle_beta   90.00
_cell.angle_gamma   90.00
#
_symmetry.space_group_name_H-M   'P 1'
#
loop_
_entity.id
_entity.type
_entity.pdbx_description
1 polymer ?
#
loop_
_entity_poly.entity_id
_entity_poly.type
_entity_poly.pdbx_seq_one_letter_code
_entity_poly.pdbx_strand_id
1 'polypeptide(L)'
;MRVMAMGIHRSSDTRVRTRRRVAVLAATTTAAVTTALAGTTALAGTTALAGGAAGSGASGIPQSGDLRLPGDTGARGQLGQHKIYIVPAYWQGDTPAQVSNAAVQEAISEANDYWTDATDGKIMVASGWNVPKWQKLNLTSQQAASCDRKAIEAGVRAVVGAAGERDHLVIVLNNERACDFTDIEQVGLTSRGDGLSFVNGTFDTTVALRVIAHNGGVPGAGSLNCTDDSTPVPLSGTCTTKDYNNPWDPASGHPYGNVGTPIADTLATLGVLSGADYPEVTPGGVRTLTLDPLTASSGRRGFFVDLGRYRYSVDYRVPTGLDSWIDDKTWTSATGPLADPGGGVTVHRQDLKADKADRTRLLLDFHPDGSDSDTARHPGLAEGESWTSPDGLWALKVGSATSSQASVTISFPGLGPVERWAGADRYETSAKISRNTYGTGVDVAYIASGLVYTDALSGAPVAGMNDGPVLLVSDDSIPDPIAEELNRLKPKKIVIFGGTATISPQVEEDLGSYTTGTVARWSGADRFATSAAISRESYQTGVDTAYIASGQVFTDALSGAPVAGKKDGPVLLVDTNRLPGEIATELQRLNPTHIVILGGTATISENVEGALRPYSVNAIERWWGADRFSTSAQIVHNSYSSTGGTVFVASGRVFSDALSGAPAAGTLEDPILLVDTDSVPDAVRAELTRLKPAKIIILGGSATISYEVQAELAPFID
;
A
#
# COMPACT_ATOMS: atom_id res chain seq x y z
N MET A 1 38.18 -25.59 -35.42
CA MET A 1 38.05 -26.73 -36.36
C MET A 1 36.63 -27.30 -36.22
N ARG A 2 35.85 -27.22 -37.31
CA ARG A 2 34.56 -27.87 -37.63
C ARG A 2 33.26 -27.55 -36.84
N VAL A 3 32.21 -27.47 -37.66
CA VAL A 3 30.80 -27.03 -37.50
C VAL A 3 29.87 -28.23 -37.23
N MET A 4 28.61 -27.92 -36.85
CA MET A 4 27.32 -28.66 -36.99
C MET A 4 26.89 -29.52 -35.79
N ALA A 5 25.60 -29.65 -35.38
CA ALA A 5 24.28 -29.14 -35.82
C ALA A 5 23.31 -29.27 -34.60
N MET A 6 22.40 -28.33 -34.32
CA MET A 6 20.99 -28.23 -34.75
C MET A 6 20.07 -29.43 -34.41
N GLY A 7 19.04 -29.16 -33.60
CA GLY A 7 17.92 -30.07 -33.31
C GLY A 7 16.75 -29.31 -32.65
N ILE A 8 15.86 -28.79 -33.49
CA ILE A 8 14.60 -28.13 -33.11
C ILE A 8 13.46 -29.15 -33.23
N HIS A 9 12.59 -29.24 -32.23
CA HIS A 9 11.29 -29.92 -32.35
C HIS A 9 10.15 -28.94 -32.07
N ARG A 10 9.34 -28.69 -33.10
CA ARG A 10 8.01 -28.08 -33.01
C ARG A 10 7.00 -29.18 -32.71
N SER A 11 6.08 -28.91 -31.80
CA SER A 11 4.77 -29.56 -31.76
C SER A 11 3.72 -28.49 -31.49
N SER A 12 2.88 -28.29 -32.48
CA SER A 12 1.62 -27.55 -32.47
C SER A 12 0.62 -28.18 -31.50
N ASP A 13 -0.13 -27.37 -30.73
CA ASP A 13 -1.57 -27.62 -30.63
C ASP A 13 -2.37 -26.37 -30.25
N THR A 14 -3.32 -26.07 -31.13
CA THR A 14 -4.34 -25.02 -31.07
C THR A 14 -5.46 -25.41 -30.10
N ARG A 15 -5.79 -24.58 -29.11
CA ARG A 15 -7.09 -24.65 -28.41
C ARG A 15 -7.86 -23.35 -28.52
N VAL A 16 -8.88 -23.41 -29.37
CA VAL A 16 -10.03 -22.52 -29.45
C VAL A 16 -10.74 -22.50 -28.09
N ARG A 17 -10.87 -21.34 -27.46
CA ARG A 17 -11.79 -21.11 -26.34
C ARG A 17 -12.89 -20.13 -26.77
N THR A 18 -14.03 -20.69 -27.20
CA THR A 18 -15.32 -20.00 -27.28
C THR A 18 -15.76 -19.56 -25.88
N ARG A 19 -15.75 -18.25 -25.61
CA ARG A 19 -16.42 -17.67 -24.43
C ARG A 19 -17.90 -17.47 -24.73
N ARG A 20 -18.76 -18.24 -24.05
CA ARG A 20 -20.21 -17.98 -23.97
C ARG A 20 -20.44 -16.74 -23.11
N ARG A 21 -21.14 -15.75 -23.66
CA ARG A 21 -21.70 -14.60 -22.96
C ARG A 21 -22.84 -15.09 -22.06
N VAL A 22 -22.78 -14.80 -20.76
CA VAL A 22 -23.93 -14.84 -19.85
C VAL A 22 -24.37 -13.40 -19.68
N ALA A 23 -25.56 -13.09 -20.20
CA ALA A 23 -26.24 -11.83 -19.97
C ALA A 23 -26.87 -11.86 -18.57
N VAL A 24 -26.48 -10.92 -17.71
CA VAL A 24 -27.18 -10.63 -16.45
C VAL A 24 -28.10 -9.45 -16.73
N LEU A 25 -29.41 -9.72 -16.82
CA LEU A 25 -30.44 -8.69 -16.77
C LEU A 25 -30.54 -8.18 -15.33
N ALA A 26 -30.16 -6.92 -15.09
CA ALA A 26 -30.53 -6.20 -13.89
C ALA A 26 -31.93 -5.59 -14.10
N ALA A 27 -32.94 -6.15 -13.45
CA ALA A 27 -34.27 -5.55 -13.36
C ALA A 27 -34.35 -4.70 -12.10
N THR A 28 -34.47 -3.39 -12.29
CA THR A 28 -34.85 -2.41 -11.27
C THR A 28 -36.32 -2.58 -10.92
N THR A 29 -36.65 -2.72 -9.63
CA THR A 29 -37.99 -2.36 -9.12
C THR A 29 -37.86 -1.71 -7.75
N THR A 30 -38.23 -0.44 -7.72
CA THR A 30 -38.58 0.36 -6.55
C THR A 30 -39.95 -0.05 -6.03
N ALA A 31 -40.09 -0.26 -4.72
CA ALA A 31 -41.36 -0.07 -4.01
C ALA A 31 -41.10 0.16 -2.52
N ALA A 32 -41.42 1.37 -2.06
CA ALA A 32 -41.58 1.72 -0.66
C ALA A 32 -43.03 1.43 -0.24
N VAL A 33 -43.26 0.79 0.91
CA VAL A 33 -44.48 0.98 1.73
C VAL A 33 -44.17 0.78 3.22
N THR A 34 -44.74 1.71 3.97
CA THR A 34 -44.87 2.03 5.39
C THR A 34 -45.07 0.93 6.45
N THR A 35 -44.52 1.24 7.64
CA THR A 35 -44.99 1.03 9.03
C THR A 35 -46.40 0.49 9.28
N ALA A 36 -46.56 -0.45 10.24
CA ALA A 36 -47.15 -0.18 11.57
C ALA A 36 -47.43 -1.45 12.43
N LEU A 37 -47.11 -1.32 13.73
CA LEU A 37 -47.82 -1.80 14.94
C LEU A 37 -47.78 -3.28 15.41
N ALA A 38 -47.07 -3.44 16.55
CA ALA A 38 -47.55 -3.92 17.85
C ALA A 38 -48.06 -5.36 18.06
N GLY A 39 -47.55 -6.00 19.13
CA GLY A 39 -48.39 -6.85 19.98
C GLY A 39 -47.77 -8.15 20.54
N THR A 40 -47.36 -8.08 21.81
CA THR A 40 -47.57 -9.09 22.87
C THR A 40 -46.86 -10.46 22.86
N THR A 41 -45.93 -10.60 23.81
CA THR A 41 -45.79 -11.65 24.85
C THR A 41 -46.69 -12.89 24.79
N ALA A 42 -46.09 -14.10 24.89
CA ALA A 42 -46.48 -15.14 25.85
C ALA A 42 -45.49 -16.33 25.91
N LEU A 43 -45.35 -16.86 27.12
CA LEU A 43 -44.53 -17.97 27.59
C LEU A 43 -45.05 -19.37 27.21
N ALA A 44 -44.11 -20.32 27.35
CA ALA A 44 -44.26 -21.72 27.79
C ALA A 44 -44.85 -22.77 26.83
N GLY A 45 -44.10 -23.88 26.71
CA GLY A 45 -44.53 -25.09 26.02
C GLY A 45 -43.45 -26.16 26.08
N THR A 46 -43.25 -26.75 27.26
CA THR A 46 -42.51 -28.00 27.48
C THR A 46 -43.21 -29.18 26.81
N THR A 47 -42.45 -30.00 26.09
CA THR A 47 -42.77 -31.42 25.93
C THR A 47 -41.48 -32.24 26.06
N ALA A 48 -41.37 -32.91 27.20
CA ALA A 48 -40.47 -34.03 27.41
C ALA A 48 -41.03 -35.28 26.69
N LEU A 49 -40.15 -36.05 26.06
CA LEU A 49 -40.34 -37.50 25.89
C LEU A 49 -39.15 -38.19 26.57
N ALA A 50 -39.51 -39.04 27.52
CA ALA A 50 -38.61 -39.78 28.39
C ALA A 50 -38.13 -41.10 27.74
N GLY A 51 -36.98 -41.57 28.20
CA GLY A 51 -36.78 -43.00 28.47
C GLY A 51 -35.61 -43.67 27.75
N GLY A 52 -34.52 -43.92 28.49
CA GLY A 52 -33.49 -44.89 28.11
C GLY A 52 -32.20 -44.75 28.91
N ALA A 53 -32.15 -45.30 30.13
CA ALA A 53 -30.96 -45.31 30.96
C ALA A 53 -30.09 -46.56 30.73
N ALA A 54 -28.77 -46.33 30.86
CA ALA A 54 -27.69 -47.23 31.27
C ALA A 54 -27.24 -48.38 30.33
N GLY A 55 -25.99 -48.23 29.84
CA GLY A 55 -25.13 -49.31 29.35
C GLY A 55 -23.68 -48.87 29.42
N SER A 56 -22.98 -49.26 30.49
CA SER A 56 -21.53 -49.15 30.64
C SER A 56 -20.80 -50.09 29.69
N GLY A 57 -19.72 -49.62 29.05
CA GLY A 57 -18.66 -50.50 28.56
C GLY A 57 -18.00 -50.11 27.23
N ALA A 58 -16.66 -50.16 27.26
CA ALA A 58 -15.71 -50.27 26.15
C ALA A 58 -15.35 -49.02 25.34
N SER A 59 -14.26 -48.40 25.81
CA SER A 59 -13.08 -48.04 25.02
C SER A 59 -13.02 -48.67 23.61
N GLY A 60 -13.12 -47.83 22.58
CA GLY A 60 -12.87 -48.18 21.19
C GLY A 60 -11.96 -47.13 20.55
N ILE A 61 -10.83 -47.60 20.02
CA ILE A 61 -9.82 -46.83 19.28
C ILE A 61 -10.45 -46.28 17.99
N PRO A 62 -10.34 -44.98 17.64
CA PRO A 62 -10.57 -44.56 16.27
C PRO A 62 -9.41 -45.12 15.43
N GLN A 63 -9.70 -46.09 14.56
CA GLN A 63 -8.77 -46.50 13.52
C GLN A 63 -8.54 -45.33 12.55
N SER A 64 -7.46 -45.39 11.79
CA SER A 64 -6.86 -44.37 10.92
C SER A 64 -7.74 -43.83 9.76
N GLY A 65 -9.07 -43.80 9.90
CA GLY A 65 -10.03 -43.33 8.90
C GLY A 65 -10.91 -42.14 9.31
N ASP A 66 -10.87 -41.68 10.56
CA ASP A 66 -11.89 -40.75 11.11
C ASP A 66 -11.41 -39.31 11.40
N LEU A 67 -10.13 -38.98 11.15
CA LEU A 67 -9.68 -37.60 11.17
C LEU A 67 -9.95 -37.00 9.79
N ARG A 68 -11.13 -36.42 9.60
CA ARG A 68 -11.45 -35.61 8.42
C ARG A 68 -11.95 -34.26 8.88
N LEU A 69 -11.19 -33.23 8.55
CA LEU A 69 -11.62 -31.87 8.78
C LEU A 69 -12.83 -31.56 7.84
N PRO A 70 -13.82 -30.79 8.29
CA PRO A 70 -15.00 -30.46 7.48
C PRO A 70 -14.61 -29.62 6.26
N GLY A 71 -15.09 -30.01 5.07
CA GLY A 71 -14.58 -29.49 3.80
C GLY A 71 -14.99 -28.07 3.40
N ASP A 72 -14.04 -27.43 2.69
CA ASP A 72 -14.05 -26.34 1.70
C ASP A 72 -15.36 -25.53 1.48
N THR A 73 -15.39 -24.32 2.02
CA THR A 73 -16.31 -23.24 1.58
C THR A 73 -15.43 -22.07 1.18
N GLY A 74 -15.21 -21.79 -0.11
CA GLY A 74 -14.23 -20.79 -0.56
C GLY A 74 -14.56 -19.31 -0.27
N ALA A 75 -14.69 -18.89 0.99
CA ALA A 75 -14.92 -17.51 1.42
C ALA A 75 -14.25 -17.12 2.78
N ARG A 76 -12.93 -16.88 2.76
CA ARG A 76 -12.05 -16.61 3.91
C ARG A 76 -12.62 -15.57 4.89
N GLY A 77 -13.01 -15.99 6.11
CA GLY A 77 -13.43 -15.07 7.17
C GLY A 77 -12.67 -15.26 8.48
N GLN A 78 -12.22 -14.17 9.11
CA GLN A 78 -11.44 -14.16 10.36
C GLN A 78 -12.27 -14.02 11.64
N LEU A 79 -13.58 -13.79 11.53
CA LEU A 79 -14.50 -13.65 12.66
C LEU A 79 -15.36 -14.89 12.83
N GLY A 80 -15.75 -15.26 14.04
CA GLY A 80 -16.68 -16.34 14.35
C GLY A 80 -16.00 -17.41 15.19
N GLN A 81 -16.50 -18.65 15.09
CA GLN A 81 -15.90 -19.78 15.80
C GLN A 81 -14.72 -20.34 15.02
N HIS A 82 -13.58 -20.45 15.70
CA HIS A 82 -12.34 -21.06 15.24
C HIS A 82 -12.14 -22.39 15.97
N LYS A 83 -11.65 -23.40 15.26
CA LYS A 83 -11.40 -24.73 15.85
C LYS A 83 -9.93 -25.09 15.76
N ILE A 84 -9.33 -25.45 16.89
CA ILE A 84 -7.94 -25.93 16.94
C ILE A 84 -7.91 -27.46 16.94
N TYR A 85 -7.21 -28.01 15.96
CA TYR A 85 -7.04 -29.43 15.72
C TYR A 85 -5.59 -29.84 15.98
N ILE A 86 -5.34 -30.39 17.17
CA ILE A 86 -4.00 -30.83 17.58
C ILE A 86 -3.72 -32.22 17.00
N VAL A 87 -2.58 -32.37 16.32
CA VAL A 87 -2.06 -33.66 15.86
C VAL A 87 -0.62 -33.85 16.32
N PRO A 88 -0.36 -34.73 17.30
CA PRO A 88 1.00 -35.05 17.70
C PRO A 88 1.66 -35.96 16.66
N ALA A 89 2.88 -35.63 16.23
CA ALA A 89 3.62 -36.35 15.19
C ALA A 89 5.09 -36.56 15.55
N TYR A 90 5.63 -37.73 15.19
CA TYR A 90 7.02 -38.11 15.45
C TYR A 90 7.54 -39.01 14.32
N TRP A 91 8.84 -39.09 14.12
CA TRP A 91 9.44 -39.94 13.07
C TRP A 91 10.59 -40.82 13.55
N GLN A 92 11.09 -40.59 14.77
CA GLN A 92 12.24 -41.29 15.32
C GLN A 92 12.04 -41.63 16.79
N GLY A 93 12.79 -42.62 17.26
CA GLY A 93 12.71 -43.11 18.64
C GLY A 93 11.43 -43.90 18.95
N ASP A 94 11.24 -44.13 20.24
CA ASP A 94 10.03 -44.74 20.78
C ASP A 94 8.87 -43.75 20.76
N THR A 95 7.65 -44.29 20.75
CA THR A 95 6.43 -43.46 20.80
C THR A 95 6.45 -42.57 22.05
N PRO A 96 6.30 -41.24 21.90
CA PRO A 96 6.35 -40.34 23.05
C PRO A 96 5.16 -40.53 24.01
N ALA A 97 5.27 -39.92 25.18
CA ALA A 97 4.16 -39.86 26.14
C ALA A 97 2.94 -39.18 25.49
N GLN A 98 1.75 -39.72 25.72
CA GLN A 98 0.53 -39.19 25.11
C GLN A 98 0.29 -37.74 25.57
N VAL A 99 0.06 -36.85 24.60
CA VAL A 99 -0.33 -35.46 24.89
C VAL A 99 -1.65 -35.45 25.66
N SER A 100 -1.69 -34.72 26.77
CA SER A 100 -2.84 -34.69 27.68
C SER A 100 -4.03 -34.00 27.02
N ASN A 101 -5.14 -34.74 26.86
CA ASN A 101 -6.40 -34.16 26.42
C ASN A 101 -6.88 -33.06 27.37
N ALA A 102 -6.79 -33.30 28.68
CA ALA A 102 -7.25 -32.33 29.67
C ALA A 102 -6.47 -31.00 29.56
N ALA A 103 -5.14 -31.07 29.47
CA ALA A 103 -4.30 -29.87 29.37
C ALA A 103 -4.54 -29.09 28.06
N VAL A 104 -4.71 -29.80 26.94
CA VAL A 104 -5.03 -29.14 25.65
C VAL A 104 -6.41 -28.49 25.67
N GLN A 105 -7.42 -29.16 26.24
CA GLN A 105 -8.76 -28.58 26.35
C GLN A 105 -8.78 -27.37 27.29
N GLU A 106 -8.03 -27.41 28.39
CA GLU A 106 -7.85 -26.28 29.32
C GLU A 106 -7.20 -25.08 28.60
N ALA A 107 -6.06 -25.29 27.92
CA ALA A 107 -5.39 -24.24 27.16
C ALA A 107 -6.29 -23.61 26.07
N ILE A 108 -7.07 -24.42 25.36
CA ILE A 108 -8.02 -23.93 24.35
C ILE A 108 -9.20 -23.19 25.00
N SER A 109 -9.65 -23.63 26.17
CA SER A 109 -10.72 -22.96 26.91
C SER A 109 -10.28 -21.59 27.41
N GLU A 110 -9.08 -21.48 27.98
CA GLU A 110 -8.52 -20.19 28.40
C GLU A 110 -8.30 -19.25 27.21
N ALA A 111 -7.81 -19.78 26.08
CA ALA A 111 -7.69 -19.01 24.85
C ALA A 111 -9.06 -18.56 24.31
N ASN A 112 -10.10 -19.39 24.45
CA ASN A 112 -11.47 -19.00 24.09
C ASN A 112 -11.97 -17.85 24.96
N ASP A 113 -11.79 -17.95 26.27
CA ASP A 113 -12.22 -16.90 27.20
C ASP A 113 -11.53 -15.58 26.88
N TYR A 114 -10.22 -15.61 26.62
CA TYR A 114 -9.46 -14.46 26.17
C TYR A 114 -9.98 -13.86 24.86
N TRP A 115 -10.10 -14.65 23.78
CA TRP A 115 -10.49 -14.10 22.48
C TRP A 115 -11.94 -13.63 22.48
N THR A 116 -12.81 -14.29 23.24
CA THR A 116 -14.21 -13.87 23.42
C THR A 116 -14.26 -12.50 24.11
N ASP A 117 -13.48 -12.29 25.17
CA ASP A 117 -13.42 -11.00 25.87
C ASP A 117 -12.76 -9.91 25.00
N ALA A 118 -11.57 -10.19 24.46
CA ALA A 118 -10.77 -9.26 23.66
C ALA A 118 -11.48 -8.74 22.39
N THR A 119 -12.48 -9.47 21.89
CA THR A 119 -13.14 -9.17 20.61
C THR A 119 -14.64 -8.97 20.73
N ASP A 120 -15.19 -8.88 21.94
CA ASP A 120 -16.64 -8.77 22.19
C ASP A 120 -17.43 -9.91 21.50
N GLY A 121 -16.92 -11.13 21.65
CA GLY A 121 -17.48 -12.37 21.11
C GLY A 121 -17.37 -12.53 19.59
N LYS A 122 -16.67 -11.63 18.89
CA LYS A 122 -16.49 -11.74 17.43
C LYS A 122 -15.54 -12.86 17.03
N ILE A 123 -14.63 -13.29 17.91
CA ILE A 123 -13.77 -14.46 17.74
C ILE A 123 -13.96 -15.36 18.95
N MET A 124 -14.31 -16.62 18.70
CA MET A 124 -14.43 -17.68 19.71
C MET A 124 -13.54 -18.84 19.31
N VAL A 125 -13.01 -19.57 20.27
CA VAL A 125 -12.10 -20.69 20.02
C VAL A 125 -12.69 -21.97 20.62
N ALA A 126 -12.56 -23.07 19.92
CA ALA A 126 -12.97 -24.37 20.43
C ALA A 126 -11.98 -25.44 20.02
N SER A 127 -11.99 -26.56 20.74
CA SER A 127 -11.25 -27.73 20.30
C SER A 127 -12.00 -28.43 19.18
N GLY A 128 -11.26 -28.81 18.14
CA GLY A 128 -11.80 -29.55 17.02
C GLY A 128 -12.06 -31.03 17.32
N TRP A 129 -11.26 -31.63 18.22
CA TRP A 129 -11.38 -33.02 18.66
C TRP A 129 -10.58 -33.29 19.94
N ASN A 130 -10.75 -34.50 20.49
CA ASN A 130 -9.78 -35.04 21.42
C ASN A 130 -8.46 -35.34 20.69
N VAL A 131 -7.34 -34.96 21.30
CA VAL A 131 -5.98 -35.20 20.83
C VAL A 131 -5.81 -36.69 20.50
N PRO A 132 -5.51 -37.02 19.23
CA PRO A 132 -5.32 -38.40 18.79
C PRO A 132 -3.99 -38.96 19.33
N LYS A 133 -3.79 -40.27 19.13
CA LYS A 133 -2.48 -40.88 19.40
C LYS A 133 -1.40 -40.25 18.51
N TRP A 134 -0.14 -40.35 18.93
CA TRP A 134 1.02 -39.95 18.13
C TRP A 134 1.00 -40.59 16.73
N GLN A 135 1.16 -39.77 15.70
CA GLN A 135 1.25 -40.19 14.31
C GLN A 135 2.72 -40.42 13.94
N LYS A 136 3.08 -41.68 13.65
CA LYS A 136 4.44 -42.01 13.21
C LYS A 136 4.60 -41.68 11.73
N LEU A 137 5.49 -40.75 11.41
CA LEU A 137 5.76 -40.31 10.04
C LEU A 137 6.92 -41.10 9.44
N ASN A 138 6.80 -41.44 8.17
CA ASN A 138 7.86 -42.08 7.39
C ASN A 138 8.65 -41.02 6.62
N LEU A 139 9.65 -40.44 7.28
CA LEU A 139 10.55 -39.45 6.67
C LEU A 139 11.83 -40.13 6.17
N THR A 140 12.40 -39.64 5.07
CA THR A 140 13.76 -40.01 4.67
C THR A 140 14.78 -39.48 5.68
N SER A 141 15.99 -40.06 5.72
CA SER A 141 17.04 -39.58 6.64
C SER A 141 17.38 -38.10 6.46
N GLN A 142 17.32 -37.59 5.22
CA GLN A 142 17.56 -36.17 4.94
C GLN A 142 16.42 -35.29 5.49
N GLN A 143 15.16 -35.71 5.29
CA GLN A 143 13.98 -35.00 5.78
C GLN A 143 13.93 -34.97 7.31
N ALA A 144 14.24 -36.09 7.95
CA ALA A 144 14.31 -36.18 9.41
C ALA A 144 15.42 -35.29 9.99
N ALA A 145 16.62 -35.30 9.37
CA ALA A 145 17.75 -34.51 9.84
C ALA A 145 17.58 -33.00 9.67
N SER A 146 16.76 -32.58 8.70
CA SER A 146 16.49 -31.16 8.42
C SER A 146 15.17 -30.66 9.02
N CYS A 147 14.42 -31.51 9.73
CA CYS A 147 13.05 -31.21 10.14
C CYS A 147 12.22 -30.68 8.96
N ASP A 148 12.14 -31.43 7.85
CA ASP A 148 11.47 -30.99 6.63
C ASP A 148 9.97 -30.78 6.87
N ARG A 149 9.61 -29.51 7.04
CA ARG A 149 8.24 -29.06 7.33
C ARG A 149 7.22 -29.54 6.31
N LYS A 150 7.58 -29.54 5.03
CA LYS A 150 6.67 -29.95 3.94
C LYS A 150 6.42 -31.45 3.99
N ALA A 151 7.45 -32.24 4.28
CA ALA A 151 7.32 -33.69 4.45
C ALA A 151 6.50 -34.04 5.70
N ILE A 152 6.72 -33.32 6.81
CA ILE A 152 5.94 -33.50 8.04
C ILE A 152 4.46 -33.15 7.81
N GLU A 153 4.18 -31.99 7.21
CA GLU A 153 2.81 -31.59 6.85
C GLU A 153 2.15 -32.64 5.96
N ALA A 154 2.82 -33.09 4.91
CA ALA A 154 2.28 -34.10 4.00
C ALA A 154 1.97 -35.42 4.73
N GLY A 155 2.85 -35.86 5.64
CA GLY A 155 2.65 -37.05 6.45
C GLY A 155 1.45 -36.93 7.39
N VAL A 156 1.30 -35.80 8.08
CA VAL A 156 0.15 -35.55 8.95
C VAL A 156 -1.15 -35.45 8.14
N ARG A 157 -1.14 -34.72 7.03
CA ARG A 157 -2.34 -34.54 6.18
C ARG A 157 -2.79 -35.81 5.49
N ALA A 158 -1.90 -36.79 5.28
CA ALA A 158 -2.29 -38.13 4.84
C ALA A 158 -3.19 -38.85 5.86
N VAL A 159 -3.15 -38.46 7.13
CA VAL A 159 -3.97 -39.01 8.21
C VAL A 159 -5.24 -38.18 8.44
N VAL A 160 -5.15 -36.83 8.38
CA VAL A 160 -6.23 -35.93 8.84
C VAL A 160 -7.06 -35.25 7.75
N GLY A 161 -6.68 -35.38 6.48
CA GLY A 161 -7.36 -34.72 5.36
C GLY A 161 -7.15 -33.20 5.32
N ALA A 162 -8.09 -32.48 4.68
CA ALA A 162 -8.04 -31.03 4.48
C ALA A 162 -9.17 -30.32 5.24
N ALA A 163 -8.85 -29.21 5.91
CA ALA A 163 -9.78 -28.40 6.71
C ALA A 163 -10.51 -27.32 5.93
N GLY A 164 -11.59 -26.85 6.55
CA GLY A 164 -12.35 -25.69 6.12
C GLY A 164 -11.77 -24.41 6.70
N GLU A 165 -12.47 -23.31 6.43
CA GLU A 165 -12.05 -21.99 6.89
C GLU A 165 -12.26 -21.85 8.40
N ARG A 166 -11.30 -21.20 9.09
CA ARG A 166 -11.25 -21.04 10.57
C ARG A 166 -10.90 -22.29 11.36
N ASP A 167 -10.59 -23.39 10.68
CA ASP A 167 -9.94 -24.53 11.30
C ASP A 167 -8.42 -24.30 11.33
N HIS A 168 -7.79 -24.64 12.44
CA HIS A 168 -6.37 -24.48 12.70
C HIS A 168 -5.75 -25.84 12.99
N LEU A 169 -5.01 -26.38 12.03
CA LEU A 169 -4.23 -27.60 12.20
C LEU A 169 -2.93 -27.26 12.92
N VAL A 170 -2.75 -27.79 14.13
CA VAL A 170 -1.54 -27.62 14.92
C VAL A 170 -0.82 -28.95 15.03
N ILE A 171 0.37 -29.02 14.43
CA ILE A 171 1.24 -30.20 14.47
C ILE A 171 2.17 -30.08 15.67
N VAL A 172 2.01 -30.96 16.66
CA VAL A 172 2.84 -30.97 17.87
C VAL A 172 3.95 -32.02 17.73
N LEU A 173 5.20 -31.58 17.86
CA LEU A 173 6.40 -32.40 17.77
C LEU A 173 6.97 -32.63 19.18
N ASN A 174 7.73 -33.72 19.34
CA ASN A 174 8.22 -34.17 20.64
C ASN A 174 9.59 -33.58 21.01
N ASN A 175 9.72 -32.25 21.09
CA ASN A 175 11.00 -31.56 21.36
C ASN A 175 12.14 -32.08 20.46
N GLU A 176 11.83 -32.21 19.17
CA GLU A 176 12.72 -32.78 18.17
C GLU A 176 13.92 -31.87 17.96
N ARG A 177 15.11 -32.37 18.31
CA ARG A 177 16.37 -31.60 18.24
C ARG A 177 16.75 -31.13 16.85
N ALA A 178 16.21 -31.78 15.81
CA ALA A 178 16.45 -31.41 14.42
C ALA A 178 15.64 -30.17 14.00
N CYS A 179 14.63 -29.79 14.79
CA CYS A 179 13.84 -28.59 14.59
C CYS A 179 14.41 -27.47 15.47
N ASP A 180 14.70 -26.33 14.86
CA ASP A 180 15.34 -25.15 15.44
C ASP A 180 14.37 -24.16 16.10
N PHE A 181 13.11 -24.57 16.28
CA PHE A 181 12.06 -23.84 16.99
C PHE A 181 11.53 -24.68 18.15
N THR A 182 10.92 -24.01 19.13
CA THR A 182 10.29 -24.66 20.30
C THR A 182 8.84 -24.23 20.51
N ASP A 183 8.54 -22.98 20.16
CA ASP A 183 7.19 -22.40 20.20
C ASP A 183 6.48 -22.66 18.86
N ILE A 184 5.92 -21.64 18.22
CA ILE A 184 5.20 -21.73 16.96
C ILE A 184 6.09 -21.44 15.74
N GLU A 185 5.95 -22.24 14.68
CA GLU A 185 6.56 -21.99 13.36
C GLU A 185 5.59 -22.33 12.22
N GLN A 186 5.91 -21.85 11.02
CA GLN A 186 5.16 -22.04 9.78
C GLN A 186 3.66 -21.75 9.97
N VAL A 187 3.39 -20.46 10.20
CA VAL A 187 2.08 -19.92 10.51
C VAL A 187 1.42 -19.31 9.27
N GLY A 188 0.08 -19.32 9.26
CA GLY A 188 -0.71 -18.67 8.23
C GLY A 188 -1.66 -19.62 7.51
N LEU A 189 -2.46 -19.04 6.63
CA LEU A 189 -3.40 -19.78 5.82
C LEU A 189 -2.68 -20.60 4.75
N THR A 190 -3.00 -21.89 4.68
CA THR A 190 -2.51 -22.72 3.58
C THR A 190 -3.30 -22.43 2.30
N SER A 191 -2.84 -22.99 1.18
CA SER A 191 -3.60 -22.96 -0.09
C SER A 191 -4.98 -23.64 0.01
N ARG A 192 -5.24 -24.39 1.08
CA ARG A 192 -6.52 -25.07 1.36
C ARG A 192 -7.49 -24.24 2.21
N GLY A 193 -7.08 -23.07 2.71
CA GLY A 193 -7.93 -22.16 3.49
C GLY A 193 -7.90 -22.36 5.01
N ASP A 194 -7.25 -23.41 5.50
CA ASP A 194 -7.03 -23.68 6.93
C ASP A 194 -5.77 -22.99 7.45
N GLY A 195 -5.74 -22.70 8.75
CA GLY A 195 -4.53 -22.29 9.45
C GLY A 195 -3.62 -23.49 9.71
N LEU A 196 -2.32 -23.34 9.52
CA LEU A 196 -1.33 -24.36 9.85
C LEU A 196 -0.33 -23.80 10.85
N SER A 197 0.04 -24.58 11.84
CA SER A 197 1.08 -24.20 12.79
C SER A 197 1.84 -25.43 13.27
N PHE A 198 3.13 -25.26 13.47
CA PHE A 198 4.00 -26.27 14.05
C PHE A 198 4.38 -25.84 15.45
N VAL A 199 4.34 -26.79 16.39
CA VAL A 199 4.76 -26.59 17.78
C VAL A 199 5.77 -27.67 18.11
N ASN A 200 6.94 -27.31 18.62
CA ASN A 200 7.96 -28.29 18.98
C ASN A 200 8.18 -28.33 20.49
N GLY A 201 7.24 -28.98 21.17
CA GLY A 201 7.22 -29.04 22.63
C GLY A 201 5.80 -29.03 23.16
N THR A 202 5.56 -28.22 24.18
CA THR A 202 4.28 -28.14 24.88
C THR A 202 3.30 -27.23 24.12
N PHE A 203 2.05 -27.65 24.04
CA PHE A 203 0.94 -26.78 23.62
C PHE A 203 0.26 -26.24 24.88
N ASP A 204 0.38 -24.93 25.11
CA ASP A 204 -0.22 -24.21 26.23
C ASP A 204 -1.12 -23.06 25.75
N THR A 205 -1.65 -22.28 26.68
CA THR A 205 -2.54 -21.14 26.38
C THR A 205 -1.84 -20.08 25.53
N THR A 206 -0.57 -19.78 25.76
CA THR A 206 0.19 -18.80 24.97
C THR A 206 0.31 -19.25 23.51
N VAL A 207 0.62 -20.53 23.30
CA VAL A 207 0.65 -21.13 21.96
C VAL A 207 -0.75 -21.07 21.31
N ALA A 208 -1.81 -21.41 22.05
CA ALA A 208 -3.18 -21.36 21.55
C ALA A 208 -3.61 -19.94 21.10
N LEU A 209 -3.23 -18.91 21.86
CA LEU A 209 -3.47 -17.51 21.49
C LEU A 209 -2.77 -17.13 20.19
N ARG A 210 -1.47 -17.45 20.08
CA ARG A 210 -0.67 -17.15 18.89
C ARG A 210 -1.10 -17.91 17.65
N VAL A 211 -1.59 -19.14 17.80
CA VAL A 211 -2.16 -19.92 16.69
C VAL A 211 -3.30 -19.15 16.02
N ILE A 212 -4.18 -18.52 16.80
CA ILE A 212 -5.30 -17.73 16.25
C ILE A 212 -4.77 -16.46 15.58
N ALA A 213 -3.90 -15.71 16.26
CA ALA A 213 -3.33 -14.48 15.72
C ALA A 213 -2.58 -14.72 14.40
N HIS A 214 -1.56 -15.59 14.40
CA HIS A 214 -0.70 -15.76 13.24
C HIS A 214 -1.40 -16.44 12.06
N ASN A 215 -2.28 -17.41 12.31
CA ASN A 215 -3.09 -17.98 11.21
C ASN A 215 -4.11 -16.99 10.66
N GLY A 216 -4.52 -16.00 11.47
CA GLY A 216 -5.29 -14.85 11.04
C GLY A 216 -4.49 -13.82 10.22
N GLY A 217 -3.18 -13.99 10.07
CA GLY A 217 -2.31 -13.10 9.30
C GLY A 217 -1.62 -12.01 10.13
N VAL A 218 -1.70 -12.09 11.47
CA VAL A 218 -1.05 -11.16 12.40
C VAL A 218 0.45 -11.51 12.45
N PRO A 219 1.38 -10.63 12.02
CA PRO A 219 2.81 -10.83 12.26
C PRO A 219 3.15 -10.75 13.75
N GLY A 220 4.39 -11.10 14.11
CA GLY A 220 4.88 -10.99 15.49
C GLY A 220 4.72 -9.58 16.06
N ALA A 221 4.54 -9.51 17.38
CA ALA A 221 4.59 -8.25 18.12
C ALA A 221 5.84 -8.24 19.01
N GLY A 222 6.61 -7.17 18.92
CA GLY A 222 7.87 -7.02 19.65
C GLY A 222 8.07 -5.59 20.10
N SER A 223 9.32 -5.24 20.37
CA SER A 223 9.69 -3.90 20.81
C SER A 223 10.97 -3.43 20.16
N LEU A 224 11.15 -2.12 20.14
CA LEU A 224 12.32 -1.47 19.58
C LEU A 224 13.09 -0.75 20.67
N ASN A 225 14.34 -1.14 20.88
CA ASN A 225 15.20 -0.53 21.90
C ASN A 225 16.22 0.36 21.22
N CYS A 226 16.07 1.67 21.36
CA CYS A 226 16.90 2.64 20.67
C CYS A 226 17.80 3.41 21.62
N THR A 227 18.97 3.80 21.12
CA THR A 227 19.90 4.65 21.85
C THR A 227 20.44 5.78 20.99
N ASP A 228 20.85 6.88 21.62
CA ASP A 228 21.63 7.95 21.03
C ASP A 228 22.88 8.17 21.90
N ASP A 229 24.06 7.92 21.34
CA ASP A 229 25.33 7.88 22.09
C ASP A 229 25.26 7.07 23.41
N SER A 230 24.59 5.90 23.37
CA SER A 230 24.29 5.01 24.50
C SER A 230 23.18 5.46 25.46
N THR A 231 22.58 6.64 25.25
CA THR A 231 21.42 7.12 26.01
C THR A 231 20.15 6.50 25.44
N PRO A 232 19.32 5.78 26.21
CA PRO A 232 18.06 5.26 25.72
C PRO A 232 17.12 6.38 25.23
N VAL A 233 16.50 6.18 24.07
CA VAL A 233 15.57 7.13 23.44
C VAL A 233 14.42 6.37 22.77
N PRO A 234 13.26 7.01 22.50
CA PRO A 234 12.12 6.28 21.94
C PRO A 234 12.33 5.76 20.52
N LEU A 235 13.08 6.51 19.71
CA LEU A 235 13.45 6.12 18.36
C LEU A 235 14.75 6.84 17.97
N SER A 236 15.66 6.16 17.26
CA SER A 236 16.88 6.77 16.73
C SER A 236 17.39 6.01 15.49
N GLY A 237 18.54 6.41 14.97
CA GLY A 237 19.28 5.64 13.96
C GLY A 237 19.91 4.35 14.49
N THR A 238 20.02 4.21 15.82
CA THR A 238 20.62 3.04 16.49
C THR A 238 19.54 2.34 17.30
N CYS A 239 18.89 1.34 16.70
CA CYS A 239 17.86 0.56 17.36
C CYS A 239 18.13 -0.94 17.24
N THR A 240 17.82 -1.67 18.30
CA THR A 240 17.83 -3.14 18.34
C THR A 240 16.40 -3.65 18.42
N THR A 241 16.04 -4.56 17.52
CA THR A 241 14.76 -5.25 17.57
C THR A 241 14.79 -6.34 18.64
N LYS A 242 13.73 -6.43 19.44
CA LYS A 242 13.46 -7.55 20.34
C LYS A 242 12.14 -8.20 19.91
N ASP A 243 12.25 -9.31 19.19
CA ASP A 243 11.08 -10.06 18.74
C ASP A 243 10.34 -10.69 19.93
N TYR A 244 9.01 -10.81 19.81
CA TYR A 244 8.15 -11.38 20.86
C TYR A 244 8.30 -10.71 22.24
N ASN A 245 8.66 -9.42 22.25
CA ASN A 245 8.90 -8.64 23.48
C ASN A 245 7.85 -7.54 23.70
N ASN A 246 6.70 -7.64 23.06
CA ASN A 246 5.55 -6.78 23.35
C ASN A 246 4.82 -7.35 24.59
N PRO A 247 4.59 -6.54 25.63
CA PRO A 247 3.99 -7.03 26.87
C PRO A 247 2.50 -7.34 26.78
N TRP A 248 1.79 -6.79 25.79
CA TRP A 248 0.33 -6.79 25.77
C TRP A 248 -0.30 -7.61 24.65
N ASP A 249 0.34 -7.68 23.49
CA ASP A 249 -0.28 -8.26 22.31
C ASP A 249 -0.21 -9.80 22.29
N PRO A 250 -1.30 -10.52 21.95
CA PRO A 250 -1.33 -11.97 21.93
C PRO A 250 -0.36 -12.60 20.92
N ALA A 251 0.15 -11.84 19.94
CA ALA A 251 1.19 -12.26 19.02
C ALA A 251 2.61 -12.10 19.60
N SER A 252 2.75 -12.06 20.93
CA SER A 252 4.02 -11.81 21.63
C SER A 252 4.33 -12.81 22.76
N GLY A 253 5.51 -12.64 23.37
CA GLY A 253 6.08 -13.42 24.48
C GLY A 253 5.40 -13.22 25.84
N HIS A 254 4.66 -12.11 26.01
CA HIS A 254 4.05 -11.71 27.27
C HIS A 254 5.04 -11.73 28.46
N PRO A 255 6.14 -10.94 28.41
CA PRO A 255 7.18 -10.95 29.44
C PRO A 255 6.70 -10.71 30.88
N TYR A 256 5.52 -10.10 31.08
CA TYR A 256 4.90 -9.89 32.39
C TYR A 256 3.98 -11.04 32.85
N GLY A 257 3.87 -12.12 32.07
CA GLY A 257 3.02 -13.28 32.37
C GLY A 257 1.51 -13.04 32.23
N ASN A 258 1.10 -11.87 31.74
CA ASN A 258 -0.28 -11.51 31.47
C ASN A 258 -0.42 -11.06 30.02
N VAL A 259 -1.55 -11.37 29.39
CA VAL A 259 -1.88 -10.94 28.03
C VAL A 259 -2.85 -9.77 28.13
N GLY A 260 -2.51 -8.66 27.50
CA GLY A 260 -3.34 -7.46 27.45
C GLY A 260 -4.36 -7.52 26.31
N THR A 261 -5.04 -6.40 26.10
CA THR A 261 -5.90 -6.24 24.92
C THR A 261 -5.03 -6.24 23.66
N PRO A 262 -5.39 -6.91 22.55
CA PRO A 262 -4.61 -6.84 21.32
C PRO A 262 -4.52 -5.41 20.79
N ILE A 263 -3.39 -5.03 20.17
CA ILE A 263 -3.26 -3.69 19.57
C ILE A 263 -4.28 -3.49 18.45
N ALA A 264 -4.59 -2.23 18.11
CA ALA A 264 -5.61 -1.92 17.11
C ALA A 264 -5.30 -2.55 15.74
N ASP A 265 -4.03 -2.58 15.33
CA ASP A 265 -3.63 -3.22 14.06
C ASP A 265 -3.84 -4.74 14.08
N THR A 266 -3.65 -5.43 15.22
CA THR A 266 -3.96 -6.85 15.39
C THR A 266 -5.46 -7.09 15.22
N LEU A 267 -6.30 -6.31 15.91
CA LEU A 267 -7.75 -6.41 15.81
C LEU A 267 -8.25 -6.11 14.39
N ALA A 268 -7.70 -5.08 13.72
CA ALA A 268 -8.02 -4.75 12.34
C ALA A 268 -7.57 -5.85 11.36
N THR A 269 -6.38 -6.41 11.57
CA THR A 269 -5.85 -7.53 10.77
C THR A 269 -6.74 -8.76 10.88
N LEU A 270 -7.38 -8.99 12.03
CA LEU A 270 -8.34 -10.07 12.27
C LEU A 270 -9.79 -9.70 11.87
N GLY A 271 -10.01 -8.52 11.30
CA GLY A 271 -11.33 -8.06 10.86
C GLY A 271 -12.27 -7.64 11.99
N VAL A 272 -11.80 -7.54 13.23
CA VAL A 272 -12.58 -7.14 14.41
C VAL A 272 -12.92 -5.65 14.36
N LEU A 273 -11.97 -4.84 13.88
CA LEU A 273 -12.12 -3.40 13.66
C LEU A 273 -12.37 -3.10 12.18
N SER A 274 -13.30 -2.20 11.91
CA SER A 274 -13.54 -1.69 10.56
C SER A 274 -12.50 -0.61 10.19
N GLY A 275 -12.45 -0.22 8.92
CA GLY A 275 -11.62 0.90 8.48
C GLY A 275 -12.02 2.26 9.12
N ALA A 276 -13.22 2.38 9.68
CA ALA A 276 -13.63 3.57 10.44
C ALA A 276 -13.07 3.56 11.87
N ASP A 277 -12.95 2.38 12.47
CA ASP A 277 -12.42 2.18 13.83
C ASP A 277 -10.88 2.26 13.86
N TYR A 278 -10.22 1.91 12.75
CA TYR A 278 -8.76 1.95 12.57
C TYR A 278 -8.37 2.52 11.19
N PRO A 279 -8.57 3.83 10.96
CA PRO A 279 -8.32 4.44 9.66
C PRO A 279 -6.82 4.66 9.37
N GLU A 280 -6.48 4.69 8.10
CA GLU A 280 -5.24 5.31 7.64
C GLU A 280 -5.33 6.84 7.80
N VAL A 281 -4.23 7.44 8.21
CA VAL A 281 -4.05 8.87 8.38
C VAL A 281 -2.99 9.32 7.37
N THR A 282 -3.45 9.85 6.24
CA THR A 282 -2.56 10.33 5.16
C THR A 282 -1.90 11.66 5.54
N PRO A 283 -0.58 11.84 5.35
CA PRO A 283 0.08 13.12 5.60
C PRO A 283 -0.65 14.35 5.05
N GLY A 284 -0.67 15.44 5.83
CA GLY A 284 -1.40 16.66 5.49
C GLY A 284 -1.36 17.70 6.62
N GLY A 285 -2.36 18.60 6.64
CA GLY A 285 -2.47 19.61 7.69
C GLY A 285 -2.63 19.04 9.10
N VAL A 286 -2.26 19.85 10.09
CA VAL A 286 -2.42 19.53 11.52
C VAL A 286 -3.87 19.20 11.82
N ARG A 287 -4.11 18.12 12.55
CA ARG A 287 -5.46 17.70 12.94
C ARG A 287 -5.47 16.94 14.25
N THR A 288 -6.60 16.98 14.92
CA THR A 288 -6.83 16.27 16.19
C THR A 288 -7.76 15.11 15.95
N LEU A 289 -7.39 13.94 16.47
CA LEU A 289 -8.20 12.73 16.46
C LEU A 289 -8.54 12.34 17.91
N THR A 290 -9.76 11.85 18.11
CA THR A 290 -10.17 11.22 19.36
C THR A 290 -10.00 9.72 19.24
N LEU A 291 -9.40 9.09 20.24
CA LEU A 291 -9.19 7.65 20.36
C LEU A 291 -9.94 7.12 21.57
N ASP A 292 -10.75 6.09 21.36
CA ASP A 292 -11.36 5.28 22.40
C ASP A 292 -10.36 4.19 22.86
N PRO A 293 -10.29 3.86 24.16
CA PRO A 293 -9.34 2.88 24.69
C PRO A 293 -9.55 1.50 24.08
N LEU A 294 -8.49 0.72 23.83
CA LEU A 294 -8.51 -0.62 23.23
C LEU A 294 -9.48 -1.64 23.83
N THR A 295 -10.05 -1.40 25.01
CA THR A 295 -11.08 -2.23 25.66
C THR A 295 -12.53 -1.86 25.36
N ALA A 296 -12.86 -0.68 24.84
CA ALA A 296 -14.26 -0.32 24.57
C ALA A 296 -14.86 -1.16 23.41
N SER A 297 -16.19 -1.26 23.29
CA SER A 297 -16.84 -2.11 22.26
C SER A 297 -17.01 -1.45 20.88
N SER A 298 -16.81 -0.13 20.79
CA SER A 298 -16.96 0.65 19.55
C SER A 298 -16.09 1.91 19.59
N GLY A 299 -16.05 2.63 18.46
CA GLY A 299 -15.31 3.88 18.34
C GLY A 299 -13.91 3.69 17.76
N ARG A 300 -13.18 4.80 17.60
CA ARG A 300 -11.87 4.78 16.93
C ARG A 300 -10.81 4.30 17.90
N ARG A 301 -10.22 3.14 17.65
CA ARG A 301 -9.28 2.46 18.59
C ARG A 301 -7.85 2.83 18.40
N GLY A 302 -7.59 3.46 17.26
CA GLY A 302 -6.26 3.80 16.81
C GLY A 302 -6.33 4.35 15.40
N PHE A 303 -5.16 4.51 14.82
CA PHE A 303 -4.98 4.78 13.40
C PHE A 303 -3.58 4.29 13.00
N PHE A 304 -3.28 4.36 11.71
CA PHE A 304 -1.90 4.21 11.25
C PHE A 304 -1.52 5.29 10.25
N VAL A 305 -0.22 5.55 10.17
CA VAL A 305 0.38 6.44 9.17
C VAL A 305 1.45 5.64 8.42
N ASP A 306 1.35 5.60 7.10
CA ASP A 306 2.38 5.04 6.24
C ASP A 306 3.27 6.17 5.69
N LEU A 307 4.54 6.14 6.07
CA LEU A 307 5.58 7.09 5.67
C LEU A 307 6.65 6.34 4.87
N GLY A 308 6.24 5.81 3.71
CA GLY A 308 7.10 5.07 2.79
C GLY A 308 7.61 3.75 3.35
N ARG A 309 8.84 3.73 3.89
CA ARG A 309 9.42 2.50 4.46
C ARG A 309 8.69 2.03 5.71
N TYR A 310 8.21 2.95 6.55
CA TYR A 310 7.67 2.59 7.86
C TYR A 310 6.18 2.87 7.96
N ARG A 311 5.47 1.93 8.58
CA ARG A 311 4.14 2.15 9.17
C ARG A 311 4.30 2.51 10.64
N TYR A 312 3.54 3.48 11.09
CA TYR A 312 3.38 3.81 12.50
C TYR A 312 1.93 3.63 12.91
N SER A 313 1.68 2.63 13.75
CA SER A 313 0.37 2.32 14.32
C SER A 313 0.27 2.98 15.69
N VAL A 314 -0.84 3.68 15.94
CA VAL A 314 -1.10 4.38 17.20
C VAL A 314 -2.38 3.82 17.80
N ASP A 315 -2.35 3.48 19.09
CA ASP A 315 -3.52 3.05 19.86
C ASP A 315 -3.55 3.69 21.26
N TYR A 316 -4.68 3.57 21.95
CA TYR A 316 -4.88 4.12 23.28
C TYR A 316 -5.20 3.02 24.30
N ARG A 317 -4.44 2.98 25.39
CA ARG A 317 -4.54 1.95 26.44
C ARG A 317 -4.84 2.55 27.81
N VAL A 318 -5.68 1.89 28.58
CA VAL A 318 -6.07 2.31 29.94
C VAL A 318 -6.18 1.09 30.87
N PRO A 319 -5.97 1.23 32.20
CA PRO A 319 -5.96 0.13 33.18
C PRO A 319 -7.35 -0.47 33.45
N THR A 320 -7.94 -1.13 32.45
CA THR A 320 -9.27 -1.76 32.55
C THR A 320 -9.31 -3.07 31.77
N GLY A 321 -10.25 -3.97 32.09
CA GLY A 321 -10.41 -5.24 31.37
C GLY A 321 -9.12 -6.06 31.34
N LEU A 322 -8.76 -6.60 30.16
CA LEU A 322 -7.51 -7.34 29.94
C LEU A 322 -6.25 -6.51 30.23
N ASP A 323 -6.38 -5.18 30.22
CA ASP A 323 -5.30 -4.24 30.51
C ASP A 323 -5.31 -3.78 31.99
N SER A 324 -6.10 -4.37 32.89
CA SER A 324 -6.22 -3.89 34.29
C SER A 324 -4.90 -3.88 35.09
N TRP A 325 -3.87 -4.55 34.59
CA TRP A 325 -2.55 -4.67 35.19
C TRP A 325 -1.53 -3.63 34.69
N ILE A 326 -1.92 -2.76 33.75
CA ILE A 326 -1.08 -1.69 33.21
C ILE A 326 -1.33 -0.40 34.02
N ASP A 327 -0.82 -0.30 35.26
CA ASP A 327 -1.03 0.89 36.09
C ASP A 327 0.24 1.75 36.18
N ASP A 328 0.06 3.09 36.21
CA ASP A 328 1.10 4.12 36.37
C ASP A 328 1.71 4.11 37.80
N LYS A 329 1.84 2.93 38.42
CA LYS A 329 2.35 2.76 39.79
C LYS A 329 3.67 2.02 39.79
N THR A 330 4.57 2.52 40.61
CA THR A 330 5.80 1.83 40.98
C THR A 330 5.46 0.53 41.72
N TRP A 331 5.82 -0.62 41.15
CA TRP A 331 5.67 -1.93 41.80
C TRP A 331 6.97 -2.30 42.54
N THR A 332 6.88 -3.01 43.66
CA THR A 332 8.07 -3.55 44.36
C THR A 332 8.00 -5.06 44.41
N SER A 333 8.96 -5.72 43.76
CA SER A 333 9.14 -7.17 43.74
C SER A 333 9.91 -7.66 44.96
N ALA A 334 10.04 -8.99 45.11
CA ALA A 334 10.90 -9.63 46.12
C ALA A 334 12.40 -9.29 45.96
N THR A 335 12.82 -8.67 44.86
CA THR A 335 14.21 -8.27 44.55
C THR A 335 14.41 -6.74 44.42
N GLY A 336 13.36 -5.93 44.63
CA GLY A 336 13.42 -4.46 44.54
C GLY A 336 12.30 -3.85 43.66
N PRO A 337 12.26 -2.51 43.51
CA PRO A 337 11.30 -1.81 42.65
C PRO A 337 11.41 -2.27 41.19
N LEU A 338 10.29 -2.54 40.52
CA LEU A 338 10.19 -2.71 39.06
C LEU A 338 9.32 -1.58 38.48
N ALA A 339 9.64 -1.14 37.26
CA ALA A 339 8.93 -0.06 36.58
C ALA A 339 7.64 -0.55 35.89
N ASP A 340 6.52 0.01 36.34
CA ASP A 340 5.50 0.76 35.58
C ASP A 340 5.19 0.33 34.12
N PRO A 341 4.41 -0.75 33.86
CA PRO A 341 3.84 -1.00 32.54
C PRO A 341 2.80 0.09 32.23
N GLY A 342 3.26 1.26 31.78
CA GLY A 342 2.38 2.42 31.63
C GLY A 342 1.39 2.27 30.49
N GLY A 343 0.17 2.73 30.75
CA GLY A 343 -0.88 2.91 29.74
C GLY A 343 -0.63 4.19 28.92
N GLY A 344 -1.67 4.70 28.26
CA GLY A 344 -1.56 5.93 27.47
C GLY A 344 -1.59 5.68 25.97
N VAL A 345 -1.08 6.65 25.21
CA VAL A 345 -1.05 6.58 23.75
C VAL A 345 0.25 5.92 23.32
N THR A 346 0.15 4.72 22.75
CA THR A 346 1.29 3.91 22.32
C THR A 346 1.56 4.08 20.83
N VAL A 347 2.80 3.81 20.42
CA VAL A 347 3.20 3.81 19.00
C VAL A 347 3.95 2.53 18.69
N HIS A 348 3.55 1.85 17.62
CA HIS A 348 4.24 0.69 17.06
C HIS A 348 4.78 1.03 15.68
N ARG A 349 6.04 0.68 15.40
CA ARG A 349 6.66 0.82 14.08
C ARG A 349 6.78 -0.52 13.37
N GLN A 350 6.48 -0.54 12.08
CA GLN A 350 6.63 -1.70 11.19
C GLN A 350 7.46 -1.32 9.96
N ASP A 351 8.44 -2.15 9.57
CA ASP A 351 9.18 -1.99 8.30
C ASP A 351 8.40 -2.63 7.15
N LEU A 352 7.81 -1.82 6.29
CA LEU A 352 7.02 -2.28 5.14
C LEU A 352 7.88 -2.80 3.98
N LYS A 353 9.21 -2.59 4.01
CA LYS A 353 10.15 -3.17 3.05
C LYS A 353 10.66 -4.55 3.49
N ALA A 354 10.45 -4.94 4.74
CA ALA A 354 10.72 -6.30 5.19
C ALA A 354 9.76 -7.33 4.54
N ASP A 355 10.22 -8.58 4.47
CA ASP A 355 9.38 -9.70 4.05
C ASP A 355 8.15 -9.78 4.95
N LYS A 356 6.99 -10.14 4.40
CA LYS A 356 5.71 -10.09 5.14
C LYS A 356 5.74 -10.87 6.46
N ALA A 357 6.49 -11.97 6.50
CA ALA A 357 6.66 -12.78 7.70
C ALA A 357 7.46 -12.07 8.81
N ASP A 358 8.34 -11.13 8.42
CA ASP A 358 9.27 -10.42 9.31
C ASP A 358 8.81 -8.99 9.64
N ARG A 359 7.58 -8.62 9.26
CA ARG A 359 6.99 -7.31 9.57
C ARG A 359 6.52 -7.26 11.03
N THR A 360 7.41 -7.49 11.97
CA THR A 360 7.11 -7.41 13.40
C THR A 360 6.62 -6.01 13.75
N ARG A 361 5.58 -5.93 14.60
CA ARG A 361 5.06 -4.66 15.13
C ARG A 361 5.84 -4.29 16.38
N LEU A 362 6.76 -3.34 16.23
CA LEU A 362 7.72 -3.01 17.27
C LEU A 362 7.22 -1.81 18.07
N LEU A 363 6.82 -2.08 19.31
CA LEU A 363 6.44 -1.07 20.29
C LEU A 363 7.62 -0.13 20.57
N LEU A 364 7.36 1.18 20.51
CA LEU A 364 8.31 2.21 20.91
C LEU A 364 8.17 2.49 22.40
N ASP A 365 9.29 2.64 23.11
CA ASP A 365 9.29 2.99 24.53
C ASP A 365 9.54 4.49 24.72
N PHE A 366 8.54 5.26 25.16
CA PHE A 366 8.67 6.70 25.34
C PHE A 366 9.40 7.10 26.62
N HIS A 367 9.49 6.19 27.59
CA HIS A 367 10.14 6.42 28.87
C HIS A 367 11.13 5.28 29.16
N PRO A 368 12.16 5.08 28.31
CA PRO A 368 13.06 3.95 28.45
C PRO A 368 13.93 4.10 29.70
N ASP A 369 14.00 3.04 30.49
CA ASP A 369 14.85 2.96 31.68
C ASP A 369 16.35 2.86 31.31
N GLY A 370 17.21 3.10 32.29
CA GLY A 370 18.67 2.98 32.13
C GLY A 370 19.19 1.55 31.90
N SER A 371 18.33 0.53 31.87
CA SER A 371 18.70 -0.87 31.63
C SER A 371 17.76 -1.54 30.62
N ASP A 372 18.32 -2.26 29.65
CA ASP A 372 17.58 -3.07 28.67
C ASP A 372 17.05 -4.36 29.33
N SER A 373 15.87 -4.29 29.94
CA SER A 373 15.15 -5.47 30.47
C SER A 373 13.78 -5.64 29.81
N ASP A 374 13.35 -6.88 29.66
CA ASP A 374 12.08 -7.22 29.01
C ASP A 374 10.84 -6.76 29.80
N THR A 375 11.02 -6.39 31.08
CA THR A 375 9.94 -6.04 32.03
C THR A 375 10.13 -4.68 32.70
N ALA A 376 10.85 -3.75 32.06
CA ALA A 376 11.02 -2.37 32.54
C ALA A 376 10.79 -1.41 31.37
N ARG A 377 9.52 -1.17 31.03
CA ARG A 377 9.11 -0.38 29.87
C ARG A 377 7.87 0.44 30.19
N HIS A 378 7.90 1.72 29.83
CA HIS A 378 6.75 2.61 29.96
C HIS A 378 6.49 3.32 28.62
N PRO A 379 5.82 2.62 27.68
CA PRO A 379 5.84 2.99 26.27
C PRO A 379 4.62 3.81 25.82
N GLY A 380 3.74 4.24 26.72
CA GLY A 380 2.64 5.12 26.40
C GLY A 380 2.96 6.59 26.70
N LEU A 381 2.49 7.49 25.83
CA LEU A 381 2.52 8.94 26.06
C LEU A 381 1.35 9.36 26.96
N ALA A 382 1.63 10.21 27.94
CA ALA A 382 0.69 10.80 28.87
C ALA A 382 0.11 12.14 28.35
N GLU A 383 -0.92 12.65 29.04
CA GLU A 383 -1.50 13.96 28.73
C GLU A 383 -0.46 15.08 28.76
N GLY A 384 -0.44 15.89 27.71
CA GLY A 384 0.48 17.01 27.56
C GLY A 384 1.79 16.65 26.86
N GLU A 385 2.13 15.36 26.79
CA GLU A 385 3.36 14.89 26.16
C GLU A 385 3.28 14.90 24.63
N SER A 386 4.44 14.97 24.01
CA SER A 386 4.58 14.95 22.57
C SER A 386 5.86 14.26 22.17
N TRP A 387 5.81 13.62 21.01
CA TRP A 387 6.95 12.99 20.38
C TRP A 387 7.00 13.36 18.90
N THR A 388 8.21 13.53 18.40
CA THR A 388 8.51 13.77 16.99
C THR A 388 9.45 12.67 16.53
N SER A 389 9.22 12.13 15.34
CA SER A 389 10.12 11.14 14.76
C SER A 389 11.54 11.71 14.57
N PRO A 390 12.60 10.89 14.66
CA PRO A 390 13.97 11.38 14.55
C PRO A 390 14.30 12.08 13.23
N ASP A 391 13.61 11.71 12.16
CA ASP A 391 13.70 12.34 10.83
C ASP A 391 12.86 13.63 10.71
N GLY A 392 12.11 14.01 11.75
CA GLY A 392 11.25 15.18 11.77
C GLY A 392 10.01 15.07 10.87
N LEU A 393 9.76 13.93 10.23
CA LEU A 393 8.67 13.79 9.25
C LEU A 393 7.29 13.93 9.89
N TRP A 394 7.10 13.37 11.08
CA TRP A 394 5.80 13.36 11.75
C TRP A 394 5.93 13.54 13.26
N ALA A 395 4.90 14.13 13.84
CA ALA A 395 4.81 14.36 15.27
C ALA A 395 3.41 14.04 15.81
N LEU A 396 3.39 13.65 17.07
CA LEU A 396 2.21 13.28 17.83
C LEU A 396 2.23 14.02 19.17
N LYS A 397 1.12 14.63 19.55
CA LYS A 397 0.93 15.24 20.87
C LYS A 397 -0.36 14.75 21.50
N VAL A 398 -0.29 14.29 22.74
CA VAL A 398 -1.48 13.95 23.53
C VAL A 398 -2.02 15.23 24.16
N GLY A 399 -3.22 15.62 23.74
CA GLY A 399 -3.93 16.79 24.26
C GLY A 399 -4.66 16.51 25.58
N SER A 400 -5.32 15.36 25.68
CA SER A 400 -6.01 14.90 26.90
C SER A 400 -6.01 13.37 26.93
N ALA A 401 -5.96 12.76 28.12
CA ALA A 401 -6.08 11.32 28.30
C ALA A 401 -6.98 10.99 29.50
N THR A 402 -8.05 10.24 29.29
CA THR A 402 -9.04 9.87 30.30
C THR A 402 -9.37 8.39 30.19
N SER A 403 -9.92 7.77 31.23
CA SER A 403 -10.30 6.35 31.19
C SER A 403 -11.25 5.97 30.05
N SER A 404 -11.96 6.93 29.44
CA SER A 404 -12.86 6.70 28.32
C SER A 404 -12.33 7.13 26.95
N GLN A 405 -11.33 8.02 26.87
CA GLN A 405 -10.88 8.61 25.60
C GLN A 405 -9.56 9.38 25.73
N ALA A 406 -8.78 9.41 24.64
CA ALA A 406 -7.65 10.31 24.44
C ALA A 406 -7.88 11.23 23.23
N SER A 407 -7.39 12.47 23.32
CA SER A 407 -7.32 13.40 22.21
C SER A 407 -5.87 13.51 21.77
N VAL A 408 -5.56 13.22 20.50
CA VAL A 408 -4.21 13.28 19.94
C VAL A 408 -4.15 14.24 18.77
N THR A 409 -3.16 15.12 18.77
CA THR A 409 -2.87 16.02 17.66
C THR A 409 -1.71 15.46 16.86
N ILE A 410 -1.92 15.32 15.56
CA ILE A 410 -0.94 14.81 14.60
C ILE A 410 -0.54 15.91 13.63
N SER A 411 0.75 15.94 13.30
CA SER A 411 1.32 16.89 12.34
C SER A 411 2.47 16.26 11.55
N PHE A 412 2.80 16.87 10.42
CA PHE A 412 3.84 16.39 9.49
C PHE A 412 4.85 17.51 9.19
N PRO A 413 5.60 17.99 10.19
CA PRO A 413 6.40 19.20 10.06
C PRO A 413 7.50 19.07 8.99
N GLY A 414 8.15 17.91 8.87
CA GLY A 414 9.16 17.66 7.83
C GLY A 414 8.63 17.62 6.40
N LEU A 415 7.30 17.53 6.22
CA LEU A 415 6.65 17.53 4.91
C LEU A 415 6.05 18.90 4.54
N GLY A 416 5.84 19.76 5.53
CA GLY A 416 5.17 21.07 5.37
C GLY A 416 5.83 22.06 4.40
N PRO A 417 7.18 22.12 4.26
CA PRO A 417 7.82 23.06 3.35
C PRO A 417 7.52 22.81 1.86
N VAL A 418 7.23 21.56 1.49
CA VAL A 418 7.00 21.15 0.09
C VAL A 418 5.52 20.86 -0.12
N GLU A 419 4.90 21.52 -1.09
CA GLU A 419 3.49 21.30 -1.39
C GLU A 419 3.31 20.04 -2.25
N ARG A 420 2.20 19.32 -2.06
CA ARG A 420 1.84 18.14 -2.87
C ARG A 420 0.46 18.28 -3.48
N TRP A 421 0.39 18.19 -4.80
CA TRP A 421 -0.84 18.14 -5.59
C TRP A 421 -1.10 16.69 -6.03
N ALA A 422 -1.91 15.99 -5.24
CA ALA A 422 -2.26 14.59 -5.46
C ALA A 422 -3.68 14.27 -4.98
N GLY A 423 -4.33 13.34 -5.67
CA GLY A 423 -5.56 12.67 -5.25
C GLY A 423 -5.35 11.16 -5.07
N ALA A 424 -6.42 10.41 -4.83
CA ALA A 424 -6.39 8.96 -4.64
C ALA A 424 -5.94 8.21 -5.91
N ASP A 425 -6.18 8.80 -7.08
CA ASP A 425 -5.74 8.27 -8.36
C ASP A 425 -5.30 9.38 -9.34
N ARG A 426 -4.99 8.99 -10.58
CA ARG A 426 -4.54 9.90 -11.64
C ARG A 426 -5.61 10.89 -12.08
N TYR A 427 -6.88 10.53 -11.97
CA TYR A 427 -7.99 11.39 -12.39
C TYR A 427 -8.18 12.50 -11.36
N GLU A 428 -8.27 12.14 -10.08
CA GLU A 428 -8.34 13.12 -8.99
C GLU A 428 -7.07 13.97 -8.91
N THR A 429 -5.90 13.40 -9.17
CA THR A 429 -4.63 14.16 -9.27
C THR A 429 -4.71 15.20 -10.40
N SER A 430 -5.18 14.83 -11.60
CA SER A 430 -5.32 15.79 -12.71
C SER A 430 -6.35 16.89 -12.41
N ALA A 431 -7.46 16.55 -11.75
CA ALA A 431 -8.46 17.52 -11.32
C ALA A 431 -7.90 18.49 -10.27
N LYS A 432 -7.10 18.00 -9.32
CA LYS A 432 -6.47 18.81 -8.27
C LYS A 432 -5.39 19.74 -8.82
N ILE A 433 -4.57 19.26 -9.74
CA ILE A 433 -3.61 20.10 -10.47
C ILE A 433 -4.38 21.22 -11.20
N SER A 434 -5.44 20.88 -11.92
CA SER A 434 -6.28 21.87 -12.60
C SER A 434 -6.85 22.91 -11.63
N ARG A 435 -7.38 22.47 -10.49
CA ARG A 435 -7.97 23.35 -9.48
C ARG A 435 -6.98 24.32 -8.86
N ASN A 436 -5.74 23.89 -8.66
CA ASN A 436 -4.70 24.69 -8.05
C ASN A 436 -4.06 25.68 -9.03
N THR A 437 -4.27 25.50 -10.33
CA THR A 437 -3.67 26.35 -11.38
C THR A 437 -4.68 27.26 -12.07
N TYR A 438 -5.87 26.75 -12.42
CA TYR A 438 -6.80 27.45 -13.33
C TYR A 438 -8.08 27.94 -12.63
N GLY A 439 -8.48 29.17 -12.98
CA GLY A 439 -9.76 29.76 -12.57
C GLY A 439 -10.97 29.14 -13.29
N THR A 440 -12.14 29.75 -13.11
CA THR A 440 -13.36 29.38 -13.85
C THR A 440 -13.47 30.17 -15.15
N GLY A 441 -14.17 29.64 -16.16
CA GLY A 441 -14.40 30.28 -17.46
C GLY A 441 -13.22 30.19 -18.42
N VAL A 442 -12.44 29.11 -18.35
CA VAL A 442 -11.26 28.89 -19.21
C VAL A 442 -11.65 28.86 -20.69
N ASP A 443 -10.78 29.36 -21.56
CA ASP A 443 -11.05 29.38 -23.01
C ASP A 443 -11.06 27.97 -23.60
N VAL A 444 -10.19 27.08 -23.09
CA VAL A 444 -10.10 25.70 -23.53
C VAL A 444 -9.73 24.77 -22.38
N ALA A 445 -10.36 23.60 -22.34
CA ALA A 445 -9.91 22.46 -21.55
C ALA A 445 -9.51 21.32 -22.48
N TYR A 446 -8.39 20.67 -22.18
CA TYR A 446 -7.85 19.56 -22.94
C TYR A 446 -8.12 18.24 -22.23
N ILE A 447 -8.51 17.22 -22.98
CA ILE A 447 -8.85 15.90 -22.48
C ILE A 447 -7.87 14.88 -23.05
N ALA A 448 -7.28 14.08 -22.18
CA ALA A 448 -6.38 12.99 -22.55
C ALA A 448 -6.79 11.68 -21.87
N SER A 449 -6.36 10.56 -22.42
CA SER A 449 -6.61 9.26 -21.79
C SER A 449 -5.70 9.10 -20.58
N GLY A 450 -6.28 8.77 -19.42
CA GLY A 450 -5.53 8.38 -18.23
C GLY A 450 -4.83 7.03 -18.37
N LEU A 451 -5.16 6.25 -19.40
CA LEU A 451 -4.60 4.91 -19.65
C LEU A 451 -3.57 4.92 -20.79
N VAL A 452 -3.76 5.75 -21.82
CA VAL A 452 -2.87 5.85 -22.99
C VAL A 452 -2.39 7.29 -23.18
N TYR A 453 -1.14 7.56 -22.83
CA TYR A 453 -0.60 8.91 -22.71
C TYR A 453 0.11 9.45 -23.95
N THR A 454 0.52 8.57 -24.88
CA THR A 454 1.41 8.95 -25.98
C THR A 454 0.82 10.00 -26.90
N ASP A 455 -0.50 10.05 -26.96
CA ASP A 455 -1.25 10.97 -27.82
C ASP A 455 -1.30 12.39 -27.24
N ALA A 456 -1.07 12.55 -25.93
CA ALA A 456 -1.17 13.82 -25.23
C ALA A 456 0.20 14.47 -24.94
N LEU A 457 1.32 13.77 -25.16
CA LEU A 457 2.66 14.31 -24.91
C LEU A 457 2.93 15.59 -25.71
N SER A 458 2.52 15.63 -26.98
CA SER A 458 2.59 16.84 -27.82
C SER A 458 1.50 17.86 -27.54
N GLY A 459 0.45 17.47 -26.83
CA GLY A 459 -0.64 18.34 -26.42
C GLY A 459 -0.34 19.15 -25.17
N ALA A 460 0.53 18.66 -24.28
CA ALA A 460 0.88 19.36 -23.05
C ALA A 460 1.50 20.77 -23.26
N PRO A 461 2.44 20.98 -24.19
CA PRO A 461 2.93 22.32 -24.52
C PRO A 461 1.83 23.25 -25.02
N VAL A 462 0.95 22.74 -25.89
CA VAL A 462 -0.19 23.50 -26.43
C VAL A 462 -1.16 23.89 -25.33
N ALA A 463 -1.39 23.00 -24.38
CA ALA A 463 -2.26 23.27 -23.24
C ALA A 463 -1.68 24.38 -22.35
N GLY A 464 -0.38 24.30 -22.01
CA GLY A 464 0.31 25.35 -21.26
C GLY A 464 0.35 26.69 -21.98
N MET A 465 0.59 26.69 -23.30
CA MET A 465 0.59 27.91 -24.14
C MET A 465 -0.79 28.61 -24.20
N ASN A 466 -1.88 27.86 -24.01
CA ASN A 466 -3.25 28.38 -24.08
C ASN A 466 -3.91 28.53 -22.71
N ASP A 467 -3.13 28.54 -21.62
CA ASP A 467 -3.63 28.60 -20.24
C ASP A 467 -4.75 27.58 -19.94
N GLY A 468 -4.65 26.38 -20.54
CA GLY A 468 -5.68 25.35 -20.52
C GLY A 468 -5.25 24.11 -19.73
N PRO A 469 -6.10 23.56 -18.84
CA PRO A 469 -5.78 22.32 -18.13
C PRO A 469 -5.79 21.12 -19.08
N VAL A 470 -4.95 20.12 -18.78
CA VAL A 470 -5.11 18.74 -19.29
C VAL A 470 -5.74 17.88 -18.21
N LEU A 471 -6.97 17.44 -18.44
CA LEU A 471 -7.71 16.53 -17.57
C LEU A 471 -7.69 15.11 -18.14
N LEU A 472 -7.59 14.12 -17.26
CA LEU A 472 -7.51 12.72 -17.64
C LEU A 472 -8.87 12.06 -17.55
N VAL A 473 -9.28 11.30 -18.57
CA VAL A 473 -10.50 10.48 -18.57
C VAL A 473 -10.17 9.00 -18.77
N SER A 474 -11.12 8.12 -18.46
CA SER A 474 -11.01 6.72 -18.88
C SER A 474 -11.35 6.56 -20.37
N ASP A 475 -11.24 5.35 -20.91
CA ASP A 475 -11.54 5.10 -22.32
C ASP A 475 -13.04 5.22 -22.63
N ASP A 476 -13.92 4.84 -21.70
CA ASP A 476 -15.37 4.79 -21.90
C ASP A 476 -16.22 5.65 -20.95
N SER A 477 -15.60 6.36 -20.00
CA SER A 477 -16.32 7.23 -19.06
C SER A 477 -15.51 8.44 -18.58
N ILE A 478 -16.22 9.49 -18.14
CA ILE A 478 -15.68 10.66 -17.45
C ILE A 478 -15.77 10.39 -15.93
N PRO A 479 -14.64 10.19 -15.22
CA PRO A 479 -14.66 9.97 -13.78
C PRO A 479 -15.24 11.17 -13.01
N ASP A 480 -15.90 10.91 -11.87
CA ASP A 480 -16.58 11.95 -11.08
C ASP A 480 -15.70 13.17 -10.75
N PRO A 481 -14.42 13.02 -10.31
CA PRO A 481 -13.56 14.18 -10.04
C PRO A 481 -13.34 15.08 -11.26
N ILE A 482 -13.39 14.50 -12.46
CA ILE A 482 -13.20 15.21 -13.74
C ILE A 482 -14.49 15.91 -14.15
N ALA A 483 -15.63 15.25 -13.98
CA ALA A 483 -16.95 15.86 -14.21
C ALA A 483 -17.15 17.09 -13.30
N GLU A 484 -16.81 16.97 -12.01
CA GLU A 484 -16.84 18.08 -11.06
C GLU A 484 -15.91 19.22 -11.47
N GLU A 485 -14.70 18.88 -11.92
CA GLU A 485 -13.72 19.87 -12.32
C GLU A 485 -14.10 20.59 -13.63
N LEU A 486 -14.63 19.88 -14.63
CA LEU A 486 -15.18 20.48 -15.84
C LEU A 486 -16.35 21.43 -15.54
N ASN A 487 -17.24 21.04 -14.63
CA ASN A 487 -18.34 21.89 -14.16
C ASN A 487 -17.83 23.17 -13.46
N ARG A 488 -16.74 23.08 -12.70
CA ARG A 488 -16.09 24.25 -12.08
C ARG A 488 -15.44 25.14 -13.15
N LEU A 489 -14.64 24.54 -14.03
CA LEU A 489 -13.87 25.23 -15.07
C LEU A 489 -14.75 25.93 -16.09
N LYS A 490 -15.93 25.39 -16.43
CA LYS A 490 -16.84 25.93 -17.45
C LYS A 490 -16.11 26.31 -18.76
N PRO A 491 -15.42 25.35 -19.41
CA PRO A 491 -14.59 25.65 -20.58
C PRO A 491 -15.44 26.12 -21.77
N LYS A 492 -14.96 27.13 -22.52
CA LYS A 492 -15.62 27.57 -23.76
C LYS A 492 -15.43 26.59 -24.92
N LYS A 493 -14.33 25.85 -24.91
CA LYS A 493 -14.00 24.80 -25.87
C LYS A 493 -13.42 23.59 -25.15
N ILE A 494 -13.72 22.39 -25.62
CA ILE A 494 -13.05 21.17 -25.15
C ILE A 494 -12.29 20.54 -26.32
N VAL A 495 -11.05 20.13 -26.10
CA VAL A 495 -10.22 19.48 -27.11
C VAL A 495 -9.75 18.12 -26.61
N ILE A 496 -10.00 17.08 -27.37
CA ILE A 496 -9.57 15.71 -27.07
C ILE A 496 -8.26 15.42 -27.80
N PHE A 497 -7.23 15.03 -27.05
CA PHE A 497 -5.99 14.48 -27.59
C PHE A 497 -6.10 12.96 -27.69
N GLY A 498 -6.03 12.44 -28.91
CA GLY A 498 -6.03 11.01 -29.18
C GLY A 498 -7.29 10.48 -29.87
N GLY A 499 -7.12 9.31 -30.48
CA GLY A 499 -8.14 8.70 -31.33
C GLY A 499 -9.28 8.05 -30.55
N THR A 500 -10.29 7.56 -31.29
CA THR A 500 -11.46 6.88 -30.71
C THR A 500 -11.14 5.54 -30.05
N ALA A 501 -9.93 5.01 -30.27
CA ALA A 501 -9.44 3.79 -29.64
C ALA A 501 -8.98 3.99 -28.18
N THR A 502 -8.69 5.23 -27.77
CA THR A 502 -8.20 5.58 -26.44
C THR A 502 -9.18 6.42 -25.64
N ILE A 503 -10.06 7.16 -26.32
CA ILE A 503 -11.19 7.90 -25.75
C ILE A 503 -12.38 7.72 -26.68
N SER A 504 -13.40 6.98 -26.24
CA SER A 504 -14.53 6.57 -27.06
C SER A 504 -15.35 7.75 -27.60
N PRO A 505 -16.15 7.56 -28.67
CA PRO A 505 -17.10 8.56 -29.13
C PRO A 505 -18.16 8.93 -28.08
N GLN A 506 -18.51 8.01 -27.16
CA GLN A 506 -19.46 8.31 -26.08
C GLN A 506 -18.91 9.37 -25.14
N VAL A 507 -17.64 9.24 -24.73
CA VAL A 507 -16.98 10.25 -23.89
C VAL A 507 -16.95 11.61 -24.59
N GLU A 508 -16.71 11.64 -25.90
CA GLU A 508 -16.76 12.87 -26.70
C GLU A 508 -18.15 13.52 -26.72
N GLU A 509 -19.21 12.73 -26.85
CA GLU A 509 -20.59 13.21 -26.75
C GLU A 509 -20.90 13.74 -25.35
N ASP A 510 -20.52 13.01 -24.30
CA ASP A 510 -20.76 13.38 -22.91
C ASP A 510 -20.04 14.68 -22.52
N LEU A 511 -18.82 14.90 -23.05
CA LEU A 511 -18.07 16.14 -22.88
C LEU A 511 -18.82 17.37 -23.41
N GLY A 512 -19.71 17.19 -24.39
CA GLY A 512 -20.54 18.27 -24.93
C GLY A 512 -21.45 18.94 -23.89
N SER A 513 -21.78 18.24 -22.80
CA SER A 513 -22.60 18.80 -21.71
C SER A 513 -21.86 19.81 -20.83
N TYR A 514 -20.51 19.82 -20.89
CA TYR A 514 -19.65 20.67 -20.05
C TYR A 514 -19.18 21.95 -20.75
N THR A 515 -19.58 22.17 -22.01
CA THR A 515 -19.21 23.37 -22.77
C THR A 515 -20.39 23.91 -23.56
N THR A 516 -20.41 25.21 -23.80
CA THR A 516 -21.38 25.85 -24.71
C THR A 516 -20.83 26.04 -26.12
N GLY A 517 -19.53 25.79 -26.31
CA GLY A 517 -18.87 25.83 -27.61
C GLY A 517 -18.73 24.45 -28.23
N THR A 518 -17.55 24.14 -28.75
CA THR A 518 -17.29 22.90 -29.49
C THR A 518 -16.44 21.93 -28.70
N VAL A 519 -16.76 20.64 -28.83
CA VAL A 519 -15.83 19.55 -28.57
C VAL A 519 -15.11 19.23 -29.88
N ALA A 520 -13.79 19.24 -29.89
CA ALA A 520 -12.97 18.91 -31.05
C ALA A 520 -11.99 17.79 -30.72
N ARG A 521 -11.73 16.90 -31.67
CA ARG A 521 -10.74 15.83 -31.51
C ARG A 521 -9.54 16.05 -32.41
N TRP A 522 -8.36 16.06 -31.82
CA TRP A 522 -7.08 16.14 -32.51
C TRP A 522 -6.36 14.81 -32.39
N SER A 523 -6.32 14.07 -33.50
CA SER A 523 -5.80 12.71 -33.55
C SER A 523 -5.30 12.32 -34.94
N GLY A 524 -4.43 11.32 -34.99
CA GLY A 524 -3.99 10.65 -36.22
C GLY A 524 -4.01 9.13 -36.09
N ALA A 525 -3.50 8.45 -37.12
CA ALA A 525 -3.47 6.98 -37.16
C ALA A 525 -2.54 6.37 -36.10
N ASP A 526 -1.55 7.13 -35.63
CA ASP A 526 -0.64 6.79 -34.55
C ASP A 526 -0.21 8.07 -33.81
N ARG A 527 0.67 7.91 -32.80
CA ARG A 527 1.19 9.02 -31.98
C ARG A 527 1.96 10.07 -32.78
N PHE A 528 2.60 9.70 -33.88
CA PHE A 528 3.36 10.63 -34.71
C PHE A 528 2.39 11.49 -35.52
N ALA A 529 1.41 10.86 -36.16
CA ALA A 529 0.33 11.54 -36.85
C ALA A 529 -0.51 12.42 -35.91
N THR A 530 -0.77 11.97 -34.68
CA THR A 530 -1.43 12.78 -33.64
C THR A 530 -0.57 14.00 -33.28
N SER A 531 0.74 13.84 -33.07
CA SER A 531 1.61 14.99 -32.77
C SER A 531 1.65 16.03 -33.89
N ALA A 532 1.68 15.58 -35.16
CA ALA A 532 1.59 16.46 -36.32
C ALA A 532 0.23 17.16 -36.43
N ALA A 533 -0.88 16.46 -36.11
CA ALA A 533 -2.22 17.04 -36.09
C ALA A 533 -2.35 18.12 -35.01
N ILE A 534 -1.91 17.84 -33.78
CA ILE A 534 -1.89 18.81 -32.67
C ILE A 534 -1.09 20.06 -33.07
N SER A 535 0.09 19.87 -33.69
CA SER A 535 0.91 20.99 -34.14
C SER A 535 0.22 21.84 -35.20
N ARG A 536 -0.43 21.21 -36.18
CA ARG A 536 -1.13 21.90 -37.27
C ARG A 536 -2.29 22.76 -36.79
N GLU A 537 -3.04 22.26 -35.82
CA GLU A 537 -4.19 22.97 -35.25
C GLU A 537 -3.78 24.12 -34.33
N SER A 538 -2.53 24.14 -33.85
CA SER A 538 -2.10 25.04 -32.77
C SER A 538 -1.03 26.06 -33.17
N TYR A 539 -0.22 25.77 -34.20
CA TYR A 539 0.93 26.61 -34.57
C TYR A 539 0.87 27.10 -36.01
N GLN A 540 1.21 28.37 -36.20
CA GLN A 540 1.38 28.98 -37.51
C GLN A 540 2.72 28.57 -38.15
N THR A 541 2.94 28.97 -39.40
CA THR A 541 4.22 28.78 -40.09
C THR A 541 5.26 29.79 -39.58
N GLY A 542 6.54 29.45 -39.59
CA GLY A 542 7.64 30.31 -39.17
C GLY A 542 7.86 30.33 -37.66
N VAL A 543 7.71 29.18 -36.99
CA VAL A 543 8.01 29.07 -35.55
C VAL A 543 9.50 29.29 -35.29
N ASP A 544 9.85 29.85 -34.14
CA ASP A 544 11.27 30.05 -33.80
C ASP A 544 11.96 28.70 -33.55
N THR A 545 11.43 27.92 -32.60
CA THR A 545 12.01 26.65 -32.17
C THR A 545 10.99 25.50 -32.27
N ALA A 546 11.40 24.38 -32.87
CA ALA A 546 10.67 23.11 -32.81
C ALA A 546 11.42 22.10 -31.91
N TYR A 547 10.69 21.48 -30.99
CA TYR A 547 11.23 20.50 -30.05
C TYR A 547 10.92 19.09 -30.55
N ILE A 548 11.93 18.23 -30.58
CA ILE A 548 11.82 16.85 -31.05
C ILE A 548 12.03 15.90 -29.89
N ALA A 549 11.03 15.07 -29.62
CA ALA A 549 11.09 14.06 -28.56
C ALA A 549 10.78 12.67 -29.10
N SER A 550 11.14 11.63 -28.34
CA SER A 550 10.88 10.24 -28.73
C SER A 550 9.39 9.92 -28.54
N GLY A 551 8.74 9.37 -29.57
CA GLY A 551 7.41 8.77 -29.43
C GLY A 551 7.42 7.39 -28.77
N GLN A 552 8.61 6.84 -28.49
CA GLN A 552 8.79 5.55 -27.82
C GLN A 552 9.15 5.71 -26.34
N VAL A 553 9.85 6.79 -25.98
CA VAL A 553 10.28 7.09 -24.60
C VAL A 553 9.76 8.46 -24.19
N PHE A 554 8.83 8.47 -23.26
CA PHE A 554 7.99 9.64 -22.96
C PHE A 554 8.60 10.66 -22.00
N THR A 555 9.58 10.25 -21.19
CA THR A 555 10.08 11.06 -20.06
C THR A 555 10.76 12.34 -20.51
N ASP A 556 11.41 12.30 -21.67
CA ASP A 556 12.14 13.42 -22.24
C ASP A 556 11.15 14.48 -22.78
N ALA A 557 10.03 14.02 -23.36
CA ALA A 557 8.95 14.91 -23.81
C ALA A 557 8.26 15.62 -22.64
N LEU A 558 8.04 14.92 -21.51
CA LEU A 558 7.36 15.49 -20.34
C LEU A 558 8.12 16.66 -19.73
N SER A 559 9.45 16.55 -19.61
CA SER A 559 10.29 17.62 -19.06
C SER A 559 10.52 18.77 -20.04
N GLY A 560 10.44 18.51 -21.35
CA GLY A 560 10.48 19.55 -22.37
C GLY A 560 9.17 20.31 -22.57
N ALA A 561 8.03 19.77 -22.14
CA ALA A 561 6.73 20.36 -22.42
C ALA A 561 6.53 21.77 -21.83
N PRO A 562 6.90 22.05 -20.56
CA PRO A 562 6.81 23.42 -20.04
C PRO A 562 7.71 24.41 -20.79
N VAL A 563 8.90 23.96 -21.20
CA VAL A 563 9.82 24.79 -22.01
C VAL A 563 9.21 25.12 -23.36
N ALA A 564 8.64 24.12 -24.03
CA ALA A 564 8.03 24.27 -25.33
C ALA A 564 6.78 25.18 -25.28
N GLY A 565 5.94 25.04 -24.24
CA GLY A 565 4.80 25.92 -23.99
C GLY A 565 5.23 27.37 -23.77
N LYS A 566 6.26 27.59 -22.93
CA LYS A 566 6.83 28.92 -22.65
C LYS A 566 7.41 29.64 -23.87
N LYS A 567 7.93 28.88 -24.86
CA LYS A 567 8.56 29.45 -26.06
C LYS A 567 7.69 29.38 -27.31
N ASP A 568 6.39 29.12 -27.17
CA ASP A 568 5.45 28.95 -28.29
C ASP A 568 5.95 27.93 -29.35
N GLY A 569 6.66 26.90 -28.90
CA GLY A 569 7.30 25.90 -29.75
C GLY A 569 6.55 24.57 -29.75
N PRO A 570 6.32 23.92 -30.92
CA PRO A 570 5.69 22.60 -30.95
C PRO A 570 6.64 21.51 -30.43
N VAL A 571 6.09 20.51 -29.73
CA VAL A 571 6.75 19.23 -29.49
C VAL A 571 6.26 18.21 -30.51
N LEU A 572 7.16 17.74 -31.37
CA LEU A 572 6.89 16.71 -32.37
C LEU A 572 7.54 15.38 -31.97
N LEU A 573 6.82 14.28 -32.16
CA LEU A 573 7.29 12.96 -31.79
C LEU A 573 7.95 12.26 -32.98
N VAL A 574 9.10 11.63 -32.78
CA VAL A 574 9.79 10.82 -33.79
C VAL A 574 10.04 9.40 -33.31
N ASP A 575 10.25 8.49 -34.25
CA ASP A 575 10.67 7.12 -33.94
C ASP A 575 12.18 7.08 -33.69
N THR A 576 12.69 6.10 -32.97
CA THR A 576 14.10 6.05 -32.52
C THR A 576 15.10 6.14 -33.67
N ASN A 577 14.78 5.48 -34.79
CA ASN A 577 15.68 5.36 -35.94
C ASN A 577 15.09 5.94 -37.23
N ARG A 578 13.93 6.62 -37.16
CA ARG A 578 13.23 7.11 -38.36
C ARG A 578 12.51 8.41 -38.06
N LEU A 579 12.69 9.40 -38.93
CA LEU A 579 11.82 10.58 -39.03
C LEU A 579 10.55 10.17 -39.79
N PRO A 580 9.37 10.10 -39.16
CA PRO A 580 8.14 9.74 -39.85
C PRO A 580 7.74 10.81 -40.88
N GLY A 581 7.05 10.39 -41.96
CA GLY A 581 6.76 11.27 -43.10
C GLY A 581 5.82 12.43 -42.74
N GLU A 582 4.85 12.18 -41.86
CA GLU A 582 3.95 13.17 -41.30
C GLU A 582 4.68 14.24 -40.48
N ILE A 583 5.76 13.87 -39.78
CA ILE A 583 6.58 14.82 -39.01
C ILE A 583 7.46 15.64 -39.95
N ALA A 584 8.05 15.01 -40.96
CA ALA A 584 8.79 15.71 -42.01
C ALA A 584 7.92 16.76 -42.73
N THR A 585 6.68 16.38 -43.07
CA THR A 585 5.70 17.28 -43.68
C THR A 585 5.35 18.44 -42.76
N GLU A 586 5.17 18.14 -41.47
CA GLU A 586 4.83 19.17 -40.48
C GLU A 586 6.00 20.13 -40.22
N LEU A 587 7.23 19.64 -40.12
CA LEU A 587 8.44 20.46 -40.02
C LEU A 587 8.61 21.38 -41.24
N GLN A 588 8.30 20.89 -42.44
CA GLN A 588 8.33 21.70 -43.65
C GLN A 588 7.28 22.84 -43.59
N ARG A 589 6.08 22.56 -43.09
CA ARG A 589 5.03 23.57 -42.90
C ARG A 589 5.44 24.60 -41.84
N LEU A 590 5.92 24.13 -40.70
CA LEU A 590 6.33 24.96 -39.57
C LEU A 590 7.53 25.84 -39.91
N ASN A 591 8.44 25.37 -40.76
CA ASN A 591 9.66 26.07 -41.16
C ASN A 591 10.42 26.67 -39.97
N PRO A 592 10.87 25.84 -38.99
CA PRO A 592 11.47 26.33 -37.77
C PRO A 592 12.87 26.95 -37.99
N THR A 593 13.20 27.98 -37.23
CA THR A 593 14.55 28.56 -37.26
C THR A 593 15.57 27.66 -36.53
N HIS A 594 15.12 27.04 -35.43
CA HIS A 594 15.89 26.17 -34.57
C HIS A 594 15.18 24.83 -34.34
N ILE A 595 15.96 23.75 -34.26
CA ILE A 595 15.47 22.45 -33.81
C ILE A 595 16.26 22.01 -32.58
N VAL A 596 15.55 21.62 -31.53
CA VAL A 596 16.11 21.09 -30.29
C VAL A 596 15.64 19.65 -30.09
N ILE A 597 16.58 18.71 -30.01
CA ILE A 597 16.30 17.31 -29.69
C ILE A 597 16.33 17.13 -28.17
N LEU A 598 15.25 16.57 -27.62
CA LEU A 598 15.09 16.22 -26.22
C LEU A 598 15.33 14.71 -26.06
N GLY A 599 16.50 14.36 -25.52
CA GLY A 599 16.88 12.97 -25.30
C GLY A 599 18.16 12.52 -26.02
N GLY A 600 18.76 11.46 -25.49
CA GLY A 600 20.02 10.90 -25.97
C GLY A 600 19.88 10.11 -27.28
N THR A 601 21.03 9.71 -27.84
CA THR A 601 21.09 8.96 -29.11
C THR A 601 20.46 7.56 -29.03
N ALA A 602 20.32 7.01 -27.83
CA ALA A 602 19.62 5.74 -27.60
C ALA A 602 18.11 5.83 -27.84
N THR A 603 17.49 7.00 -27.67
CA THR A 603 16.04 7.22 -27.86
C THR A 603 15.73 7.94 -29.16
N ILE A 604 16.67 8.77 -29.66
CA ILE A 604 16.61 9.48 -30.94
C ILE A 604 17.99 9.45 -31.60
N SER A 605 18.20 8.52 -32.52
CA SER A 605 19.51 8.27 -33.15
C SER A 605 20.07 9.46 -33.94
N GLU A 606 21.38 9.42 -34.20
CA GLU A 606 22.07 10.38 -35.07
C GLU A 606 21.52 10.36 -36.51
N ASN A 607 20.95 9.24 -36.96
CA ASN A 607 20.29 9.15 -38.26
C ASN A 607 19.06 10.07 -38.33
N VAL A 608 18.27 10.11 -37.26
CA VAL A 608 17.11 11.01 -37.16
C VAL A 608 17.59 12.46 -37.09
N GLU A 609 18.62 12.75 -36.30
CA GLU A 609 19.25 14.09 -36.26
C GLU A 609 19.74 14.54 -37.65
N GLY A 610 20.42 13.66 -38.39
CA GLY A 610 20.83 13.92 -39.77
C GLY A 610 19.64 14.22 -40.69
N ALA A 611 18.52 13.49 -40.53
CA ALA A 611 17.29 13.70 -41.30
C ALA A 611 16.54 14.99 -40.92
N LEU A 612 16.77 15.56 -39.74
CA LEU A 612 16.18 16.82 -39.29
C LEU A 612 16.91 18.06 -39.84
N ARG A 613 18.20 17.94 -40.20
CA ARG A 613 19.03 19.07 -40.66
C ARG A 613 18.42 19.92 -41.78
N PRO A 614 17.74 19.34 -42.79
CA PRO A 614 17.12 20.15 -43.86
C PRO A 614 16.00 21.08 -43.39
N TYR A 615 15.46 20.88 -42.18
CA TYR A 615 14.32 21.63 -41.65
C TYR A 615 14.70 22.71 -40.64
N SER A 616 15.99 22.84 -40.29
CA SER A 616 16.48 23.86 -39.37
C SER A 616 17.38 24.84 -40.11
N VAL A 617 17.24 26.13 -39.84
CA VAL A 617 18.18 27.15 -40.34
C VAL A 617 19.50 27.09 -39.56
N ASN A 618 19.40 26.87 -38.25
CA ASN A 618 20.54 26.82 -37.33
C ASN A 618 20.97 25.39 -37.01
N ALA A 619 22.13 25.25 -36.36
CA ALA A 619 22.61 23.97 -35.88
C ALA A 619 21.58 23.34 -34.92
N ILE A 620 21.37 22.03 -35.07
CA ILE A 620 20.49 21.27 -34.19
C ILE A 620 21.17 21.15 -32.82
N GLU A 621 20.45 21.51 -31.77
CA GLU A 621 20.88 21.27 -30.40
C GLU A 621 20.31 19.95 -29.88
N ARG A 622 21.01 19.32 -28.94
CA ARG A 622 20.54 18.12 -28.25
C ARG A 622 20.71 18.29 -26.76
N TRP A 623 19.60 18.29 -26.03
CA TRP A 623 19.57 18.36 -24.58
C TRP A 623 19.29 16.97 -24.02
N TRP A 624 20.27 16.40 -23.33
CA TRP A 624 20.23 15.00 -22.90
C TRP A 624 21.14 14.75 -21.69
N GLY A 625 20.84 13.70 -20.95
CA GLY A 625 21.68 13.13 -19.91
C GLY A 625 21.74 11.60 -19.99
N ALA A 626 22.53 10.98 -19.11
CA ALA A 626 22.70 9.53 -19.07
C ALA A 626 21.38 8.76 -18.79
N ASP A 627 20.41 9.43 -18.19
CA ASP A 627 19.08 8.92 -17.89
C ASP A 627 18.01 10.03 -17.99
N ARG A 628 16.76 9.67 -17.71
CA ARG A 628 15.60 10.59 -17.74
C ARG A 628 15.72 11.74 -16.74
N PHE A 629 16.38 11.52 -15.62
CA PHE A 629 16.48 12.49 -14.53
C PHE A 629 17.50 13.57 -14.87
N SER A 630 18.69 13.13 -15.30
CA SER A 630 19.74 14.01 -15.83
C SER A 630 19.31 14.72 -17.13
N THR A 631 18.50 14.07 -17.99
CA THR A 631 17.87 14.74 -19.14
C THR A 631 16.93 15.85 -18.69
N SER A 632 16.05 15.61 -17.70
CA SER A 632 15.16 16.65 -17.17
C SER A 632 15.94 17.84 -16.56
N ALA A 633 17.01 17.55 -15.81
CA ALA A 633 17.88 18.59 -15.25
C ALA A 633 18.57 19.42 -16.35
N GLN A 634 19.04 18.78 -17.43
CA GLN A 634 19.66 19.49 -18.56
C GLN A 634 18.67 20.35 -19.35
N ILE A 635 17.44 19.87 -19.56
CA ILE A 635 16.37 20.65 -20.20
C ILE A 635 16.07 21.91 -19.39
N VAL A 636 15.96 21.76 -18.06
CA VAL A 636 15.73 22.89 -17.16
C VAL A 636 16.94 23.84 -17.15
N HIS A 637 18.16 23.30 -17.09
CA HIS A 637 19.39 24.08 -17.08
C HIS A 637 19.52 25.00 -18.31
N ASN A 638 19.21 24.48 -19.49
CA ASN A 638 19.31 25.21 -20.75
C ASN A 638 18.17 26.23 -20.96
N SER A 639 17.10 26.16 -20.16
CA SER A 639 15.87 26.94 -20.39
C SER A 639 15.51 27.91 -19.27
N TYR A 640 16.00 27.68 -18.04
CA TYR A 640 15.66 28.46 -16.85
C TYR A 640 16.92 28.98 -16.17
N SER A 641 17.21 30.27 -16.35
CA SER A 641 18.39 30.92 -15.75
C SER A 641 18.09 31.67 -14.44
N SER A 642 16.81 31.95 -14.15
CA SER A 642 16.38 32.65 -12.94
C SER A 642 16.48 31.76 -11.70
N THR A 643 16.89 32.37 -10.58
CA THR A 643 16.82 31.76 -9.26
C THR A 643 15.53 32.18 -8.54
N GLY A 644 15.05 31.37 -7.59
CA GLY A 644 13.75 31.59 -6.94
C GLY A 644 12.60 30.94 -7.71
N GLY A 645 11.37 31.40 -7.44
CA GLY A 645 10.16 30.92 -8.12
C GLY A 645 9.71 29.54 -7.66
N THR A 646 8.86 28.90 -8.48
CA THR A 646 8.33 27.56 -8.19
C THR A 646 9.07 26.53 -9.03
N VAL A 647 9.40 25.38 -8.44
CA VAL A 647 9.85 24.20 -9.19
C VAL A 647 8.82 23.10 -9.01
N PHE A 648 8.28 22.62 -10.13
CA PHE A 648 7.45 21.42 -10.14
C PHE A 648 8.32 20.17 -10.12
N VAL A 649 7.92 19.16 -9.36
CA VAL A 649 8.59 17.86 -9.30
C VAL A 649 7.57 16.77 -9.62
N ALA A 650 7.91 15.89 -10.56
CA ALA A 650 7.05 14.78 -10.95
C ALA A 650 7.84 13.47 -11.07
N SER A 651 7.13 12.34 -11.12
CA SER A 651 7.78 11.02 -11.18
C SER A 651 8.40 10.80 -12.56
N GLY A 652 9.67 10.42 -12.60
CA GLY A 652 10.29 9.90 -13.84
C GLY A 652 9.88 8.45 -14.16
N ARG A 653 9.13 7.79 -13.28
CA ARG A 653 8.67 6.41 -13.44
C ARG A 653 7.22 6.32 -13.90
N VAL A 654 6.37 7.22 -13.41
CA VAL A 654 4.92 7.26 -13.69
C VAL A 654 4.56 8.56 -14.40
N PHE A 655 4.02 8.45 -15.62
CA PHE A 655 3.82 9.59 -16.52
C PHE A 655 2.57 10.43 -16.23
N SER A 656 1.54 9.85 -15.59
CA SER A 656 0.19 10.45 -15.57
C SER A 656 0.17 11.80 -14.87
N ASP A 657 0.91 11.89 -13.76
CA ASP A 657 0.89 13.07 -12.89
C ASP A 657 1.66 14.22 -13.56
N ALA A 658 2.78 13.89 -14.21
CA ALA A 658 3.55 14.80 -15.04
C ALA A 658 2.79 15.26 -16.28
N LEU A 659 1.95 14.41 -16.89
CA LEU A 659 1.19 14.77 -18.10
C LEU A 659 0.18 15.88 -17.83
N SER A 660 -0.53 15.84 -16.70
CA SER A 660 -1.43 16.93 -16.28
C SER A 660 -0.67 18.11 -15.65
N GLY A 661 0.49 17.86 -15.06
CA GLY A 661 1.30 18.88 -14.41
C GLY A 661 2.17 19.72 -15.35
N ALA A 662 2.62 19.18 -16.48
CA ALA A 662 3.44 19.91 -17.45
C ALA A 662 2.71 21.13 -18.07
N PRO A 663 1.41 21.05 -18.44
CA PRO A 663 0.64 22.24 -18.84
C PRO A 663 0.54 23.29 -17.74
N ALA A 664 0.36 22.86 -16.49
CA ALA A 664 0.29 23.77 -15.35
C ALA A 664 1.64 24.50 -15.13
N ALA A 665 2.74 23.76 -15.20
CA ALA A 665 4.08 24.32 -15.16
C ALA A 665 4.34 25.27 -16.35
N GLY A 666 3.88 24.92 -17.55
CA GLY A 666 3.97 25.77 -18.74
C GLY A 666 3.19 27.07 -18.62
N THR A 667 1.94 27.01 -18.14
CA THR A 667 1.06 28.17 -17.87
C THR A 667 1.69 29.14 -16.87
N LEU A 668 2.38 28.59 -15.86
CA LEU A 668 3.07 29.37 -14.82
C LEU A 668 4.50 29.77 -15.22
N GLU A 669 4.96 29.34 -16.40
CA GLU A 669 6.33 29.50 -16.89
C GLU A 669 7.41 28.97 -15.93
N ASP A 670 7.09 27.94 -15.16
CA ASP A 670 7.94 27.32 -14.15
C ASP A 670 8.50 25.97 -14.63
N PRO A 671 9.71 25.55 -14.19
CA PRO A 671 10.33 24.29 -14.59
C PRO A 671 9.65 23.06 -13.96
N ILE A 672 9.79 21.92 -14.64
CA ILE A 672 9.49 20.59 -14.08
C ILE A 672 10.76 19.72 -14.04
N LEU A 673 11.07 19.17 -12.87
CA LEU A 673 12.15 18.20 -12.68
C LEU A 673 11.57 16.81 -12.39
N LEU A 674 12.26 15.76 -12.88
CA LEU A 674 11.83 14.38 -12.67
C LEU A 674 12.65 13.73 -11.56
N VAL A 675 11.98 13.12 -10.59
CA VAL A 675 12.61 12.34 -9.50
C VAL A 675 12.26 10.86 -9.58
N ASP A 676 13.02 10.01 -8.90
CA ASP A 676 12.65 8.61 -8.73
C ASP A 676 11.61 8.47 -7.59
N THR A 677 11.02 7.28 -7.44
CA THR A 677 9.99 7.07 -6.43
C THR A 677 10.51 7.24 -5.00
N ASP A 678 11.72 6.74 -4.73
CA ASP A 678 12.31 6.70 -3.37
C ASP A 678 13.60 7.54 -3.26
N SER A 679 13.95 8.35 -4.27
CA SER A 679 15.15 9.21 -4.21
C SER A 679 15.07 10.43 -5.13
N VAL A 680 15.68 11.53 -4.69
CA VAL A 680 16.08 12.61 -5.59
C VAL A 680 17.37 12.19 -6.31
N PRO A 681 17.51 12.27 -7.64
CA PRO A 681 18.78 11.97 -8.31
C PRO A 681 19.81 13.12 -8.18
N ASP A 682 21.11 12.82 -8.22
CA ASP A 682 22.17 13.84 -8.02
C ASP A 682 22.10 15.01 -9.01
N ALA A 683 21.79 14.72 -10.28
CA ALA A 683 21.61 15.78 -11.29
C ALA A 683 20.45 16.73 -10.94
N VAL A 684 19.40 16.21 -10.32
CA VAL A 684 18.24 16.99 -9.88
C VAL A 684 18.58 17.79 -8.63
N ARG A 685 19.32 17.21 -7.66
CA ARG A 685 19.84 17.94 -6.49
C ARG A 685 20.71 19.14 -6.90
N ALA A 686 21.63 18.92 -7.84
CA ALA A 686 22.50 19.98 -8.36
C ALA A 686 21.68 21.11 -9.01
N GLU A 687 20.62 20.75 -9.74
CA GLU A 687 19.77 21.72 -10.41
C GLU A 687 18.86 22.49 -9.45
N LEU A 688 18.28 21.82 -8.44
CA LEU A 688 17.55 22.48 -7.36
C LEU A 688 18.45 23.45 -6.58
N THR A 689 19.70 23.06 -6.31
CA THR A 689 20.70 23.94 -5.66
C THR A 689 21.00 25.17 -6.50
N ARG A 690 21.05 25.02 -7.83
CA ARG A 690 21.27 26.13 -8.76
C ARG A 690 20.07 27.06 -8.81
N LEU A 691 18.86 26.49 -8.89
CA LEU A 691 17.60 27.23 -9.03
C LEU A 691 17.18 27.94 -7.75
N LYS A 692 17.51 27.41 -6.56
CA LYS A 692 17.12 28.00 -5.26
C LYS A 692 15.62 28.33 -5.21
N PRO A 693 14.72 27.36 -5.44
CA PRO A 693 13.29 27.61 -5.52
C PRO A 693 12.77 28.28 -4.24
N ALA A 694 11.88 29.25 -4.38
CA ALA A 694 11.09 29.77 -3.25
C ALA A 694 9.94 28.81 -2.88
N LYS A 695 9.60 27.89 -3.79
CA LYS A 695 8.55 26.89 -3.60
C LYS A 695 8.84 25.64 -4.42
N ILE A 696 8.62 24.46 -3.85
CA ILE A 696 8.61 23.19 -4.58
C ILE A 696 7.22 22.57 -4.50
N ILE A 697 6.71 22.09 -5.63
CA ILE A 697 5.40 21.45 -5.75
C ILE A 697 5.56 20.06 -6.35
N ILE A 698 5.19 19.03 -5.58
CA ILE A 698 5.13 17.66 -6.05
C ILE A 698 3.81 17.40 -6.78
N LEU A 699 3.91 16.82 -7.97
CA LEU A 699 2.81 16.35 -8.80
C LEU A 699 2.72 14.82 -8.67
N GLY A 700 1.71 14.33 -7.95
CA GLY A 700 1.51 12.89 -7.74
C GLY A 700 1.52 12.44 -6.27
N GLY A 701 0.91 11.28 -6.05
CA GLY A 701 0.75 10.68 -4.72
C GLY A 701 2.04 10.05 -4.16
N SER A 702 1.98 9.60 -2.90
CA SER A 702 3.12 8.96 -2.22
C SER A 702 3.59 7.65 -2.88
N ALA A 703 2.70 6.98 -3.61
CA ALA A 703 3.02 5.77 -4.37
C ALA A 703 3.90 6.04 -5.60
N THR A 704 3.93 7.28 -6.13
CA THR A 704 4.75 7.65 -7.30
C THR A 704 5.99 8.46 -6.90
N ILE A 705 5.88 9.26 -5.83
CA ILE A 705 6.97 10.00 -5.18
C ILE A 705 6.77 9.92 -3.66
N SER A 706 7.66 9.23 -2.96
CA SER A 706 7.50 8.93 -1.53
C SER A 706 7.50 10.19 -0.64
N TYR A 707 7.08 10.03 0.63
CA TYR A 707 7.15 11.13 1.60
C TYR A 707 8.60 11.43 2.02
N GLU A 708 9.49 10.44 1.97
CA GLU A 708 10.92 10.64 2.19
C GLU A 708 11.51 11.54 1.10
N VAL A 709 11.16 11.33 -0.17
CA VAL A 709 11.56 12.24 -1.27
C VAL A 709 11.00 13.65 -1.04
N GLN A 710 9.75 13.77 -0.58
CA GLN A 710 9.18 15.08 -0.27
C GLN A 710 9.97 15.83 0.81
N ALA A 711 10.38 15.14 1.87
CA ALA A 711 11.21 15.74 2.90
C ALA A 711 12.63 16.05 2.41
N GLU A 712 13.20 15.19 1.55
CA GLU A 712 14.51 15.41 0.95
C GLU A 712 14.54 16.67 0.07
N LEU A 713 13.40 17.07 -0.49
CA LEU A 713 13.26 18.29 -1.28
C LEU A 713 13.22 19.57 -0.43
N ALA A 714 12.79 19.48 0.84
CA ALA A 714 12.56 20.66 1.69
C ALA A 714 13.81 21.55 1.88
N PRO A 715 15.04 21.02 2.08
CA PRO A 715 16.24 21.84 2.23
C PRO A 715 16.65 22.65 1.00
N PHE A 716 16.05 22.40 -0.17
CA PHE A 716 16.34 23.17 -1.39
C PHE A 716 15.49 24.45 -1.51
N ILE A 717 14.52 24.67 -0.61
CA ILE A 717 13.69 25.88 -0.60
C ILE A 717 14.44 27.00 0.14
N ASP A 718 14.71 28.11 -0.55
CA ASP A 718 15.42 29.29 -0.02
C ASP A 718 14.46 30.39 0.50
#